data_AF-V9F750-F1
#
_entry.id   AF-V9F750-F1
#
_cell.length_a   1.000
_cell.length_b   1.000
_cell.length_c   1.000
_cell.angle_alpha   90.00
_cell.angle_beta   90.00
_cell.angle_gamma   90.00
#
_symmetry.space_group_name_H-M   'P 1'
#
loop_
_entity.id
_entity.type
_entity.pdbx_description
1 polymer ?
#
loop_
_entity_poly.entity_id
_entity_poly.type
_entity_poly.pdbx_seq_one_letter_code
_entity_poly.pdbx_strand_id
1 'polypeptide(L)'
;MSLFQVREWWAAKGEHDEEYTPGALVVGNVDNDSSGHVKIVTGSLNGVLRVYCPTQSEFRIEHLLLEENIRRPILQLALGYFIPNQRILALAILQPRRIGVYVVEGVGGTGMAANYFKITLRYEHLLGIDGEHFTAYNFIYGPFGSPSSSSGGGAPPRSERDHLCVQSLDGRLQFFEQDRFAFLQPLNNNFLPGAICYAVGMDAVIAATSDLQLECYRYQVLASASLKKKRNALDEDSKEDRQKDAASASVHCDWKINIGEVIVDIRVARMSYQESSTSFDILVLGEFTLFGIKPQGEIFLQKRLGFHPSAFATFRRYASPTERVSQSSASMENLLIASDSKLWSVFKEKTLIWSACSSTVPVALQVAEFGGIDGMIVSLDSDGALSVNYMGTDPPSSAVVAPDTKEINYEEMDEEHRQLLNVIRRAQGERRTEPKDRVLIRAQVPAILDALPDRSDEFNRSGGSTQDANGKNTQLTMRVYVTYTGSTRVSNVTLSVSTPENVVASDSSFVIGSIDGKASTPLIIPVVLRPSADAMPTSLSVTISASYTLETGQPRVSQCVVKLPMCMACRLVPPVKSSTFKFTLETNQEPLELASLFEDMLHQPSCTPEWAKQVVAGGSGTNVLSFQYYNGVEATILVSKNAGRYRIQSNELEALWMVSQELVARLRAFFDGREQHAEAKGSDNGASTALEVFYQEPLPLADFFGAIDAHFALRKEKLELVAQLNDRAHQFRVIQKRLLVRYKDRSPAAVNFLDVLLHGTYDQLISLSHAMEAVEAKLNRAANRLACCVSLILMLIKFRFHLSDEDARLLEAYLSPVVNETADSGAVEQGWEERTDCAMTELLRTVLAKQPQNKDGTAAASAVATSELQMQEDTKRLKKHITIVCDRLGKGASLVPGNNSNTATSSAAPNESKGD
;
A
#
# COMPACT_ATOMS: atom_id res chain seq x y z
N MET A 1 0.25 -33.87 -23.10
CA MET A 1 0.85 -32.52 -23.28
C MET A 1 2.08 -32.46 -22.39
N SER A 2 3.31 -32.38 -22.91
CA SER A 2 4.51 -32.55 -22.08
C SER A 2 5.64 -31.56 -22.33
N LEU A 3 5.55 -30.70 -23.36
CA LEU A 3 6.61 -29.75 -23.72
C LEU A 3 7.04 -28.88 -22.52
N PHE A 4 8.35 -28.84 -22.30
CA PHE A 4 9.00 -28.10 -21.21
C PHE A 4 8.53 -28.52 -19.80
N GLN A 5 8.10 -29.78 -19.65
CA GLN A 5 7.83 -30.39 -18.35
C GLN A 5 8.75 -31.59 -18.14
N VAL A 6 9.29 -31.70 -16.93
CA VAL A 6 9.97 -32.91 -16.48
C VAL A 6 8.89 -33.96 -16.21
N ARG A 7 9.06 -35.13 -16.80
CA ARG A 7 8.11 -36.24 -16.71
C ARG A 7 8.71 -37.36 -15.91
N GLU A 8 7.91 -37.81 -14.95
CA GLU A 8 8.26 -38.93 -14.08
C GLU A 8 8.06 -40.25 -14.83
N TRP A 9 9.07 -41.10 -14.81
CA TRP A 9 9.02 -42.47 -15.33
C TRP A 9 8.87 -43.49 -14.20
N TRP A 10 9.53 -43.22 -13.07
CA TRP A 10 9.48 -44.02 -11.86
C TRP A 10 9.68 -43.10 -10.66
N ALA A 11 8.97 -43.34 -9.56
CA ALA A 11 9.20 -42.62 -8.32
C ALA A 11 8.98 -43.50 -7.10
N ALA A 12 9.73 -43.21 -6.04
CA ALA A 12 9.58 -43.80 -4.73
C ALA A 12 9.68 -42.69 -3.68
N LYS A 13 8.97 -42.86 -2.56
CA LYS A 13 9.11 -41.98 -1.41
C LYS A 13 9.39 -42.82 -0.16
N GLY A 14 10.33 -42.35 0.66
CA GLY A 14 10.62 -42.93 1.97
C GLY A 14 9.47 -42.73 2.97
N GLU A 15 9.68 -43.13 4.22
CA GLU A 15 8.72 -42.90 5.30
C GLU A 15 8.58 -41.39 5.63
N HIS A 16 7.55 -41.03 6.39
CA HIS A 16 7.33 -39.65 6.80
C HIS A 16 8.45 -39.17 7.75
N ASP A 17 8.98 -37.95 7.51
CA ASP A 17 9.95 -37.23 8.36
C ASP A 17 11.45 -37.61 8.18
N GLU A 18 11.84 -38.05 6.98
CA GLU A 18 13.24 -38.23 6.61
C GLU A 18 13.82 -37.01 5.86
N GLU A 19 15.06 -36.64 6.18
CA GLU A 19 15.78 -35.55 5.53
C GLU A 19 17.00 -36.05 4.72
N TYR A 20 17.25 -35.40 3.58
CA TYR A 20 18.32 -35.75 2.64
C TYR A 20 19.22 -34.57 2.29
N THR A 21 20.51 -34.85 2.11
CA THR A 21 21.54 -33.87 1.73
C THR A 21 21.94 -34.00 0.25
N PRO A 22 22.67 -33.03 -0.34
CA PRO A 22 23.17 -33.17 -1.72
C PRO A 22 24.06 -34.39 -1.95
N GLY A 23 24.73 -34.88 -0.90
CA GLY A 23 25.58 -36.07 -0.94
C GLY A 23 24.83 -37.39 -0.77
N ALA A 24 23.51 -37.37 -0.56
CA ALA A 24 22.72 -38.53 -0.17
C ALA A 24 22.38 -39.49 -1.32
N LEU A 25 22.69 -39.14 -2.58
CA LEU A 25 22.34 -39.89 -3.78
C LEU A 25 23.58 -40.35 -4.54
N VAL A 26 23.67 -41.64 -4.82
CA VAL A 26 24.64 -42.19 -5.77
C VAL A 26 24.00 -43.23 -6.68
N VAL A 27 24.37 -43.23 -7.96
CA VAL A 27 23.91 -44.21 -8.95
C VAL A 27 25.10 -45.00 -9.47
N GLY A 28 24.98 -46.32 -9.49
CA GLY A 28 26.02 -47.20 -10.03
C GLY A 28 25.77 -48.68 -9.76
N ASN A 29 26.64 -49.53 -10.27
CA ASN A 29 26.54 -50.99 -10.12
C ASN A 29 27.04 -51.45 -8.73
N VAL A 30 26.35 -51.03 -7.67
CA VAL A 30 26.77 -51.19 -6.27
C VAL A 30 26.94 -52.64 -5.81
N ASP A 31 26.18 -53.56 -6.40
CA ASP A 31 26.23 -55.01 -6.12
C ASP A 31 27.22 -55.75 -7.03
N ASN A 32 27.93 -55.04 -7.91
CA ASN A 32 28.90 -55.58 -8.86
C ASN A 32 28.31 -56.68 -9.78
N ASP A 33 27.02 -56.58 -10.11
CA ASP A 33 26.37 -57.57 -10.94
C ASP A 33 26.97 -57.59 -12.36
N SER A 34 27.08 -58.78 -12.94
CA SER A 34 27.71 -59.02 -14.24
C SER A 34 26.97 -58.37 -15.42
N SER A 35 25.68 -58.09 -15.25
CA SER A 35 24.85 -57.37 -16.22
C SER A 35 25.27 -55.90 -16.39
N GLY A 36 25.94 -55.32 -15.38
CA GLY A 36 26.31 -53.91 -15.37
C GLY A 36 25.16 -52.95 -15.07
N HIS A 37 23.94 -53.43 -14.77
CA HIS A 37 22.81 -52.57 -14.45
C HIS A 37 23.09 -51.68 -13.25
N VAL A 38 22.85 -50.38 -13.38
CA VAL A 38 23.00 -49.43 -12.29
C VAL A 38 21.83 -49.51 -11.32
N LYS A 39 22.12 -49.23 -10.05
CA LYS A 39 21.14 -49.11 -8.96
C LYS A 39 21.21 -47.71 -8.38
N ILE A 40 20.09 -47.26 -7.82
CA ILE A 40 20.00 -46.00 -7.09
C ILE A 40 20.21 -46.30 -5.61
N VAL A 41 21.19 -45.64 -4.99
CA VAL A 41 21.43 -45.75 -3.55
C VAL A 41 21.13 -44.40 -2.91
N THR A 42 20.27 -44.40 -1.89
CA THR A 42 19.94 -43.22 -1.09
C THR A 42 20.27 -43.44 0.38
N GLY A 43 20.70 -42.38 1.06
CA GLY A 43 20.98 -42.41 2.50
C GLY A 43 20.43 -41.19 3.22
N SER A 44 19.58 -41.38 4.22
CA SER A 44 18.96 -40.28 4.97
C SER A 44 19.78 -39.84 6.18
N LEU A 45 19.53 -38.62 6.66
CA LEU A 45 20.07 -38.12 7.93
C LEU A 45 19.53 -38.88 9.15
N ASN A 46 18.45 -39.64 8.99
CA ASN A 46 17.91 -40.53 10.02
C ASN A 46 18.68 -41.87 10.06
N GLY A 47 19.57 -42.12 9.10
CA GLY A 47 20.43 -43.30 9.02
C GLY A 47 19.84 -44.47 8.26
N VAL A 48 18.81 -44.24 7.46
CA VAL A 48 18.20 -45.27 6.61
C VAL A 48 18.89 -45.28 5.25
N LEU A 49 19.45 -46.42 4.87
CA LEU A 49 20.06 -46.67 3.57
C LEU A 49 19.11 -47.50 2.72
N ARG A 50 18.86 -47.07 1.48
CA ARG A 50 18.02 -47.80 0.52
C ARG A 50 18.73 -48.02 -0.80
N VAL A 51 18.54 -49.19 -1.38
CA VAL A 51 19.04 -49.55 -2.72
C VAL A 51 17.86 -49.93 -3.60
N TYR A 52 17.68 -49.19 -4.69
CA TYR A 52 16.62 -49.43 -5.66
C TYR A 52 17.18 -49.89 -7.01
N CYS A 53 16.48 -50.79 -7.68
CA CYS A 53 16.71 -51.16 -9.07
C CYS A 53 15.41 -51.00 -9.87
N PRO A 54 15.15 -49.79 -10.41
CA PRO A 54 14.02 -49.54 -11.29
C PRO A 54 14.20 -50.28 -12.62
N THR A 55 13.37 -51.29 -12.88
CA THR A 55 13.44 -52.06 -14.14
C THR A 55 12.31 -51.71 -15.11
N GLN A 56 11.17 -51.26 -14.60
CA GLN A 56 9.98 -50.88 -15.36
C GLN A 56 9.45 -49.52 -14.87
N SER A 57 8.59 -48.90 -15.68
CA SER A 57 7.84 -47.72 -15.26
C SER A 57 6.97 -48.03 -14.04
N GLU A 58 6.75 -47.01 -13.21
CA GLU A 58 6.01 -47.09 -11.94
C GLU A 58 6.70 -47.94 -10.85
N PHE A 59 6.43 -47.58 -9.60
CA PHE A 59 7.01 -48.28 -8.46
C PHE A 59 6.40 -49.67 -8.26
N ARG A 60 7.27 -50.61 -7.91
CA ARG A 60 6.90 -51.94 -7.46
C ARG A 60 7.79 -52.30 -6.28
N ILE A 61 7.25 -53.09 -5.35
CA ILE A 61 7.96 -53.47 -4.13
C ILE A 61 9.27 -54.21 -4.47
N GLU A 62 9.30 -54.98 -5.55
CA GLU A 62 10.49 -55.68 -6.07
C GLU A 62 11.64 -54.74 -6.50
N HIS A 63 11.35 -53.46 -6.76
CA HIS A 63 12.37 -52.48 -7.10
C HIS A 63 13.21 -52.08 -5.88
N LEU A 64 12.75 -52.29 -4.65
CA LEU A 64 13.54 -52.07 -3.43
C LEU A 64 14.35 -53.34 -3.12
N LEU A 65 15.66 -53.28 -3.31
CA LEU A 65 16.56 -54.42 -3.12
C LEU A 65 17.04 -54.57 -1.68
N LEU A 66 17.31 -53.44 -1.03
CA LEU A 66 17.83 -53.37 0.34
C LEU A 66 17.27 -52.13 1.02
N GLU A 67 16.82 -52.30 2.26
CA GLU A 67 16.56 -51.22 3.20
C GLU A 67 17.19 -51.58 4.54
N GLU A 68 18.10 -50.74 5.03
CA GLU A 68 18.80 -50.99 6.29
C GLU A 68 19.02 -49.70 7.07
N ASN A 69 18.68 -49.73 8.37
CA ASN A 69 18.92 -48.61 9.28
C ASN A 69 20.25 -48.78 10.02
N ILE A 70 21.24 -47.97 9.64
CA ILE A 70 22.61 -47.96 10.20
C ILE A 70 22.67 -47.13 11.51
N ARG A 71 21.52 -46.66 12.01
CA ARG A 71 21.29 -45.96 13.29
C ARG A 71 22.06 -44.66 13.49
N ARG A 72 22.61 -44.09 12.41
CA ARG A 72 23.47 -42.89 12.43
C ARG A 72 23.23 -42.08 11.16
N PRO A 73 23.29 -40.73 11.23
CA PRO A 73 23.11 -39.89 10.06
C PRO A 73 24.09 -40.19 8.93
N ILE A 74 23.57 -40.33 7.72
CA ILE A 74 24.36 -40.50 6.49
C ILE A 74 24.52 -39.12 5.85
N LEU A 75 25.74 -38.58 5.86
CA LEU A 75 26.03 -37.24 5.33
C LEU A 75 26.27 -37.25 3.81
N GLN A 76 26.97 -38.28 3.32
CA GLN A 76 27.33 -38.42 1.92
C GLN A 76 27.61 -39.90 1.57
N LEU A 77 27.28 -40.28 0.34
CA LEU A 77 27.55 -41.58 -0.26
C LEU A 77 28.49 -41.45 -1.47
N ALA A 78 29.33 -42.45 -1.69
CA ALA A 78 30.05 -42.61 -2.97
C ALA A 78 30.32 -44.07 -3.29
N LEU A 79 30.45 -44.36 -4.59
CA LEU A 79 30.88 -45.66 -5.11
C LEU A 79 32.28 -45.52 -5.70
N GLY A 80 33.17 -46.45 -5.35
CA GLY A 80 34.55 -46.45 -5.86
C GLY A 80 35.31 -47.71 -5.47
N TYR A 81 36.56 -47.81 -5.96
CA TYR A 81 37.45 -48.94 -5.71
C TYR A 81 38.23 -48.74 -4.41
N PHE A 82 37.51 -48.76 -3.29
CA PHE A 82 38.05 -48.46 -1.96
C PHE A 82 38.72 -49.66 -1.29
N ILE A 83 38.47 -50.89 -1.77
CA ILE A 83 38.97 -52.09 -1.10
C ILE A 83 40.37 -52.47 -1.60
N PRO A 84 41.35 -52.69 -0.71
CA PRO A 84 42.66 -53.14 -1.10
C PRO A 84 42.64 -54.49 -1.83
N ASN A 85 43.36 -54.57 -2.93
CA ASN A 85 43.57 -55.80 -3.73
C ASN A 85 42.29 -56.47 -4.26
N GLN A 86 41.14 -55.79 -4.24
CA GLN A 86 39.89 -56.26 -4.84
C GLN A 86 39.39 -55.23 -5.85
N ARG A 87 39.06 -55.71 -7.06
CA ARG A 87 38.49 -54.87 -8.13
C ARG A 87 36.97 -54.94 -8.10
N ILE A 88 36.40 -54.51 -6.99
CA ILE A 88 34.95 -54.41 -6.80
C ILE A 88 34.61 -52.99 -6.35
N LEU A 89 33.47 -52.48 -6.84
CA LEU A 89 32.88 -51.25 -6.35
C LEU A 89 32.41 -51.48 -4.92
N ALA A 90 32.81 -50.57 -4.04
CA ALA A 90 32.39 -50.53 -2.66
C ALA A 90 31.64 -49.22 -2.39
N LEU A 91 30.69 -49.28 -1.47
CA LEU A 91 29.91 -48.14 -1.00
C LEU A 91 30.61 -47.50 0.20
N ALA A 92 31.13 -46.29 0.02
CA ALA A 92 31.59 -45.47 1.13
C ALA A 92 30.41 -44.66 1.71
N ILE A 93 30.22 -44.78 3.02
CA ILE A 93 29.18 -44.08 3.77
C ILE A 93 29.86 -43.15 4.77
N LEU A 94 29.71 -41.84 4.57
CA LEU A 94 30.19 -40.82 5.50
C LEU A 94 29.17 -40.55 6.59
N GLN A 95 29.64 -40.59 7.83
CA GLN A 95 28.89 -40.24 9.03
C GLN A 95 29.65 -39.14 9.79
N PRO A 96 29.02 -38.44 10.75
CA PRO A 96 29.64 -37.27 11.40
C PRO A 96 31.03 -37.50 12.02
N ARG A 97 31.36 -38.72 12.45
CA ARG A 97 32.62 -39.06 13.15
C ARG A 97 33.38 -40.24 12.53
N ARG A 98 32.89 -40.81 11.44
CA ARG A 98 33.50 -41.98 10.79
C ARG A 98 33.19 -42.02 9.30
N ILE A 99 34.01 -42.73 8.55
CA ILE A 99 33.69 -43.17 7.19
C ILE A 99 33.81 -44.68 7.12
N GLY A 100 32.74 -45.36 6.72
CA GLY A 100 32.70 -46.81 6.60
C GLY A 100 32.67 -47.24 5.13
N VAL A 101 33.38 -48.31 4.79
CA VAL A 101 33.38 -48.90 3.45
C VAL A 101 32.69 -50.24 3.48
N TYR A 102 31.64 -50.36 2.68
CA TYR A 102 30.71 -51.47 2.66
C TYR A 102 30.66 -52.13 1.28
N VAL A 103 30.34 -53.42 1.26
CA VAL A 103 30.01 -54.14 0.02
C VAL A 103 28.56 -54.60 0.10
N VAL A 104 27.81 -54.37 -0.97
CA VAL A 104 26.45 -54.88 -1.13
C VAL A 104 26.54 -56.17 -1.92
N GLU A 105 26.01 -57.26 -1.37
CA GLU A 105 26.07 -58.60 -1.98
C GLU A 105 24.67 -59.22 -2.01
N GLY A 106 24.31 -59.85 -3.14
CA GLY A 106 23.13 -60.70 -3.24
C GLY A 106 23.38 -62.07 -2.61
N VAL A 107 22.44 -62.56 -1.80
CA VAL A 107 22.51 -63.89 -1.17
C VAL A 107 21.56 -64.84 -1.89
N GLY A 108 22.05 -66.04 -2.24
CA GLY A 108 21.24 -67.07 -2.90
C GLY A 108 21.06 -66.90 -4.41
N GLY A 109 21.81 -65.97 -5.04
CA GLY A 109 21.81 -65.69 -6.49
C GLY A 109 22.64 -64.42 -6.79
N THR A 110 22.66 -63.97 -8.06
CA THR A 110 23.32 -62.73 -8.48
C THR A 110 22.33 -61.76 -9.10
N GLY A 111 22.53 -60.46 -8.91
CA GLY A 111 21.63 -59.42 -9.44
C GLY A 111 20.18 -59.64 -9.02
N MET A 112 19.25 -59.46 -9.96
CA MET A 112 17.80 -59.63 -9.71
C MET A 112 17.35 -61.07 -9.39
N ALA A 113 18.24 -62.06 -9.54
CA ALA A 113 17.97 -63.46 -9.15
C ALA A 113 18.40 -63.77 -7.71
N ALA A 114 18.92 -62.79 -6.96
CA ALA A 114 19.25 -62.96 -5.54
C ALA A 114 17.98 -63.06 -4.69
N ASN A 115 18.01 -63.88 -3.63
CA ASN A 115 16.87 -64.02 -2.70
C ASN A 115 16.69 -62.78 -1.83
N TYR A 116 17.80 -62.15 -1.42
CA TYR A 116 17.82 -60.87 -0.72
C TYR A 116 19.24 -60.27 -0.83
N PHE A 117 19.35 -58.95 -0.60
CA PHE A 117 20.63 -58.26 -0.53
C PHE A 117 21.03 -58.02 0.92
N LYS A 118 22.33 -58.06 1.18
CA LYS A 118 22.92 -57.68 2.47
C LYS A 118 24.02 -56.65 2.25
N ILE A 119 24.19 -55.73 3.19
CA ILE A 119 25.36 -54.86 3.24
C ILE A 119 26.36 -55.40 4.27
N THR A 120 27.64 -55.45 3.91
CA THR A 120 28.71 -55.95 4.79
C THR A 120 29.80 -54.89 4.94
N LEU A 121 30.06 -54.45 6.18
CA LEU A 121 31.17 -53.56 6.49
C LEU A 121 32.51 -54.28 6.27
N ARG A 122 33.41 -53.68 5.48
CA ARG A 122 34.76 -54.21 5.24
C ARG A 122 35.78 -53.59 6.18
N TYR A 123 35.75 -52.27 6.29
CA TYR A 123 36.55 -51.50 7.24
C TYR A 123 35.89 -50.16 7.51
N GLU A 124 36.25 -49.53 8.62
CA GLU A 124 35.84 -48.16 8.95
C GLU A 124 37.03 -47.36 9.47
N HIS A 125 37.00 -46.06 9.21
CA HIS A 125 37.93 -45.09 9.78
C HIS A 125 37.21 -44.19 10.78
N LEU A 126 37.75 -44.08 11.98
CA LEU A 126 37.37 -43.02 12.91
C LEU A 126 38.04 -41.71 12.46
N LEU A 127 37.28 -40.62 12.49
CA LEU A 127 37.75 -39.32 12.03
C LEU A 127 38.37 -38.52 13.18
N GLY A 128 39.46 -37.80 12.92
CA GLY A 128 40.25 -37.10 13.93
C GLY A 128 41.37 -37.94 14.55
N ILE A 129 41.95 -37.45 15.64
CA ILE A 129 42.92 -38.19 16.46
C ILE A 129 42.10 -38.98 17.47
N ASP A 130 42.09 -40.31 17.37
CA ASP A 130 41.30 -41.22 18.22
C ASP A 130 39.78 -40.95 18.26
N GLY A 131 39.23 -40.26 17.25
CA GLY A 131 37.79 -39.95 17.17
C GLY A 131 37.38 -38.59 17.78
N GLU A 132 38.33 -37.81 18.31
CA GLU A 132 38.05 -36.51 18.95
C GLU A 132 38.33 -35.30 18.05
N HIS A 133 37.60 -34.21 18.30
CA HIS A 133 37.78 -32.89 17.67
C HIS A 133 37.77 -32.84 16.13
N PHE A 134 37.11 -33.79 15.46
CA PHE A 134 36.88 -33.79 14.01
C PHE A 134 35.45 -34.21 13.69
N THR A 135 34.64 -33.30 13.17
CA THR A 135 33.28 -33.61 12.70
C THR A 135 33.26 -33.44 11.19
N ALA A 136 32.85 -34.46 10.45
CA ALA A 136 32.83 -34.44 8.99
C ALA A 136 31.80 -33.46 8.43
N TYR A 137 32.13 -32.86 7.29
CA TYR A 137 31.21 -32.08 6.45
C TYR A 137 30.87 -32.84 5.18
N ASN A 138 31.89 -33.14 4.36
CA ASN A 138 31.80 -33.89 3.11
C ASN A 138 33.09 -34.71 2.89
N PHE A 139 33.15 -35.47 1.81
CA PHE A 139 34.37 -36.15 1.37
C PHE A 139 34.50 -36.20 -0.14
N ILE A 140 35.73 -36.37 -0.60
CA ILE A 140 36.11 -36.62 -1.99
C ILE A 140 36.90 -37.92 -2.08
N TYR A 141 36.95 -38.49 -3.27
CA TYR A 141 37.74 -39.69 -3.53
C TYR A 141 38.45 -39.62 -4.88
N GLY A 142 39.46 -40.46 -5.03
CA GLY A 142 40.16 -40.66 -6.28
C GLY A 142 41.56 -41.23 -6.09
N PRO A 143 42.31 -41.43 -7.18
CA PRO A 143 43.66 -42.00 -7.13
C PRO A 143 44.69 -40.94 -6.73
N PHE A 144 44.63 -40.43 -5.49
CA PHE A 144 45.54 -39.39 -4.98
C PHE A 144 47.01 -39.80 -5.12
N GLY A 145 47.84 -38.92 -5.69
CA GLY A 145 49.29 -39.16 -5.83
C GLY A 145 49.68 -40.16 -6.92
N SER A 146 48.73 -40.73 -7.67
CA SER A 146 49.05 -41.60 -8.80
C SER A 146 49.34 -40.74 -10.05
N PRO A 147 50.51 -40.90 -10.72
CA PRO A 147 50.78 -40.16 -11.94
C PRO A 147 49.78 -40.55 -13.03
N SER A 148 49.20 -39.57 -13.72
CA SER A 148 48.44 -39.80 -14.94
C SER A 148 49.34 -40.52 -15.94
N SER A 149 48.99 -41.74 -16.33
CA SER A 149 49.83 -42.58 -17.19
C SER A 149 50.09 -41.91 -18.56
N SER A 150 51.30 -41.37 -18.74
CA SER A 150 51.81 -40.93 -20.05
C SER A 150 53.23 -41.45 -20.36
N SER A 151 53.74 -42.44 -19.62
CA SER A 151 54.99 -43.11 -19.98
C SER A 151 54.73 -44.50 -20.55
N GLY A 152 55.04 -44.67 -21.84
CA GLY A 152 54.99 -45.95 -22.55
C GLY A 152 55.90 -46.99 -21.90
N GLY A 153 55.29 -47.96 -21.23
CA GLY A 153 55.92 -49.16 -20.71
C GLY A 153 54.82 -50.11 -20.28
N GLY A 154 54.80 -51.31 -20.87
CA GLY A 154 53.71 -52.30 -20.78
C GLY A 154 53.48 -52.95 -19.41
N ALA A 155 53.31 -52.14 -18.36
CA ALA A 155 52.70 -52.54 -17.10
C ALA A 155 51.24 -52.04 -17.08
N PRO A 156 50.28 -52.82 -16.54
CA PRO A 156 48.90 -52.38 -16.45
C PRO A 156 48.79 -51.06 -15.65
N PRO A 157 47.89 -50.14 -16.03
CA PRO A 157 47.81 -48.81 -15.44
C PRO A 157 47.55 -48.88 -13.93
N ARG A 158 48.31 -48.13 -13.13
CA ARG A 158 48.13 -47.97 -11.66
C ARG A 158 46.82 -47.24 -11.25
N SER A 159 45.96 -46.91 -12.22
CA SER A 159 44.75 -46.07 -12.12
C SER A 159 43.51 -46.81 -11.60
N GLU A 160 43.65 -47.79 -10.70
CA GLU A 160 42.52 -48.67 -10.30
C GLU A 160 42.26 -48.69 -8.79
N ARG A 161 42.80 -47.72 -8.03
CA ARG A 161 42.59 -47.62 -6.57
C ARG A 161 42.08 -46.23 -6.22
N ASP A 162 40.98 -46.18 -5.49
CA ASP A 162 40.43 -44.93 -4.99
C ASP A 162 40.78 -44.76 -3.50
N HIS A 163 41.32 -43.60 -3.19
CA HIS A 163 41.63 -43.14 -1.85
C HIS A 163 40.57 -42.14 -1.39
N LEU A 164 40.43 -41.96 -0.07
CA LEU A 164 39.37 -41.15 0.53
C LEU A 164 39.97 -39.92 1.20
N CYS A 165 39.33 -38.76 1.04
CA CYS A 165 39.70 -37.54 1.75
C CYS A 165 38.44 -36.91 2.34
N VAL A 166 38.41 -36.78 3.66
CA VAL A 166 37.26 -36.23 4.40
C VAL A 166 37.58 -34.81 4.84
N GLN A 167 36.66 -33.89 4.57
CA GLN A 167 36.70 -32.53 5.09
C GLN A 167 35.93 -32.45 6.41
N SER A 168 36.50 -31.76 7.38
CA SER A 168 35.83 -31.42 8.64
C SER A 168 35.10 -30.09 8.57
N LEU A 169 34.15 -29.89 9.49
CA LEU A 169 33.44 -28.62 9.70
C LEU A 169 34.39 -27.44 10.01
N ASP A 170 35.59 -27.68 10.54
CA ASP A 170 36.61 -26.64 10.78
C ASP A 170 37.67 -26.58 9.66
N GLY A 171 37.39 -27.16 8.49
CA GLY A 171 38.19 -26.98 7.28
C GLY A 171 39.50 -27.77 7.21
N ARG A 172 39.65 -28.84 7.99
CA ARG A 172 40.77 -29.79 7.89
C ARG A 172 40.45 -30.93 6.94
N LEU A 173 41.44 -31.33 6.14
CA LEU A 173 41.37 -32.47 5.24
C LEU A 173 42.09 -33.68 5.84
N GLN A 174 41.39 -34.80 5.94
CA GLN A 174 41.92 -36.07 6.45
C GLN A 174 41.98 -37.10 5.31
N PHE A 175 43.19 -37.50 4.91
CA PHE A 175 43.44 -38.42 3.80
C PHE A 175 43.64 -39.86 4.28
N PHE A 176 43.07 -40.81 3.53
CA PHE A 176 43.13 -42.24 3.76
C PHE A 176 43.52 -42.98 2.46
N GLU A 177 44.59 -43.75 2.52
CA GLU A 177 44.96 -44.71 1.49
C GLU A 177 44.15 -45.99 1.69
N GLN A 178 42.94 -46.03 1.15
CA GLN A 178 41.99 -47.14 1.32
C GLN A 178 41.72 -47.45 2.80
N ASP A 179 42.24 -48.55 3.34
CA ASP A 179 42.07 -49.00 4.72
C ASP A 179 43.11 -48.42 5.70
N ARG A 180 43.96 -47.50 5.25
CA ARG A 180 45.01 -46.88 6.09
C ARG A 180 44.89 -45.38 6.14
N PHE A 181 45.04 -44.81 7.34
CA PHE A 181 45.22 -43.37 7.51
C PHE A 181 46.55 -42.91 6.90
N ALA A 182 46.51 -41.84 6.10
CA ALA A 182 47.71 -41.26 5.47
C ALA A 182 48.20 -40.03 6.24
N PHE A 183 47.43 -38.94 6.22
CA PHE A 183 47.78 -37.70 6.92
C PHE A 183 46.57 -36.78 7.09
N LEU A 184 46.71 -35.77 7.97
CA LEU A 184 45.73 -34.70 8.19
C LEU A 184 46.39 -33.34 7.92
N GLN A 185 45.71 -32.48 7.16
CA GLN A 185 46.21 -31.16 6.79
C GLN A 185 45.08 -30.11 6.84
N PRO A 186 45.21 -29.03 7.66
CA PRO A 186 44.30 -27.89 7.60
C PRO A 186 44.47 -27.07 6.30
N LEU A 187 43.35 -26.58 5.76
CA LEU A 187 43.32 -25.59 4.67
C LEU A 187 43.64 -24.18 5.21
N ASN A 188 44.02 -23.27 4.31
CA ASN A 188 44.26 -21.87 4.67
C ASN A 188 42.93 -21.14 4.93
N ASN A 189 42.88 -20.28 5.96
CA ASN A 189 41.78 -19.34 6.24
C ASN A 189 40.35 -19.93 6.12
N ASN A 190 40.13 -21.14 6.60
CA ASN A 190 38.84 -21.81 6.48
C ASN A 190 38.05 -21.73 7.80
N PHE A 191 36.99 -20.93 7.84
CA PHE A 191 36.11 -20.77 9.01
C PHE A 191 34.83 -21.63 8.90
N LEU A 192 34.31 -21.78 7.68
CA LEU A 192 33.17 -22.59 7.29
C LEU A 192 33.58 -23.50 6.14
N PRO A 193 33.22 -24.80 6.17
CA PRO A 193 33.61 -25.72 5.13
C PRO A 193 32.86 -25.40 3.83
N GLY A 194 33.54 -25.59 2.70
CA GLY A 194 33.00 -25.31 1.37
C GLY A 194 32.97 -26.55 0.49
N ALA A 195 32.45 -26.40 -0.73
CA ALA A 195 32.57 -27.43 -1.75
C ALA A 195 34.04 -27.75 -2.04
N ILE A 196 34.35 -29.03 -2.19
CA ILE A 196 35.68 -29.53 -2.57
C ILE A 196 35.56 -30.55 -3.69
N CYS A 197 36.53 -30.60 -4.59
CA CYS A 197 36.62 -31.65 -5.59
C CYS A 197 38.08 -32.06 -5.83
N TYR A 198 38.27 -33.28 -6.33
CA TYR A 198 39.59 -33.76 -6.74
C TYR A 198 39.72 -33.71 -8.28
N ALA A 199 40.71 -32.96 -8.75
CA ALA A 199 41.05 -32.89 -10.17
C ALA A 199 42.17 -33.88 -10.50
N VAL A 200 41.76 -35.08 -10.96
CA VAL A 200 42.67 -36.19 -11.29
C VAL A 200 43.78 -35.76 -12.27
N GLY A 201 43.46 -34.96 -13.29
CA GLY A 201 44.43 -34.54 -14.31
C GLY A 201 45.54 -33.61 -13.80
N MET A 202 45.38 -33.00 -12.62
CA MET A 202 46.39 -32.16 -11.97
C MET A 202 46.99 -32.77 -10.70
N ASP A 203 46.43 -33.88 -10.21
CA ASP A 203 46.68 -34.42 -8.86
C ASP A 203 46.52 -33.32 -7.80
N ALA A 204 45.36 -32.65 -7.82
CA ALA A 204 45.08 -31.49 -6.96
C ALA A 204 43.66 -31.50 -6.39
N VAL A 205 43.54 -31.01 -5.16
CA VAL A 205 42.27 -30.70 -4.50
C VAL A 205 41.93 -29.24 -4.76
N ILE A 206 40.73 -29.00 -5.27
CA ILE A 206 40.19 -27.67 -5.46
C ILE A 206 39.17 -27.44 -4.35
N ALA A 207 39.32 -26.35 -3.61
CA ALA A 207 38.52 -26.05 -2.44
C ALA A 207 37.97 -24.64 -2.46
N ALA A 208 36.69 -24.52 -2.11
CA ALA A 208 36.06 -23.24 -1.78
C ALA A 208 36.40 -22.86 -0.32
N THR A 209 36.79 -21.60 -0.11
CA THR A 209 37.10 -21.04 1.21
C THR A 209 36.06 -20.01 1.65
N SER A 210 36.04 -19.70 2.95
CA SER A 210 35.06 -18.78 3.54
C SER A 210 35.28 -17.30 3.15
N ASP A 211 36.45 -16.94 2.60
CA ASP A 211 36.75 -15.61 2.06
C ASP A 211 36.39 -15.47 0.56
N LEU A 212 35.49 -16.32 0.07
CA LEU A 212 34.96 -16.35 -1.29
C LEU A 212 36.02 -16.64 -2.36
N GLN A 213 37.09 -17.34 -1.97
CA GLN A 213 38.14 -17.78 -2.89
C GLN A 213 37.95 -19.24 -3.28
N LEU A 214 38.36 -19.53 -4.51
CA LEU A 214 38.60 -20.88 -5.01
C LEU A 214 40.11 -21.11 -5.02
N GLU A 215 40.56 -22.13 -4.30
CA GLU A 215 41.97 -22.42 -4.10
C GLU A 215 42.33 -23.80 -4.63
N CYS A 216 43.51 -23.93 -5.24
CA CYS A 216 44.03 -25.17 -5.78
C CYS A 216 45.25 -25.67 -5.01
N TYR A 217 45.15 -26.87 -4.46
CA TYR A 217 46.17 -27.50 -3.63
C TYR A 217 46.62 -28.83 -4.23
N ARG A 218 47.87 -28.89 -4.70
CA ARG A 218 48.45 -30.15 -5.19
C ARG A 218 48.58 -31.17 -4.05
N TYR A 219 48.25 -32.44 -4.32
CA TYR A 219 48.30 -33.50 -3.32
C TYR A 219 49.68 -33.64 -2.66
N GLN A 220 50.74 -33.60 -3.47
CA GLN A 220 52.13 -33.67 -2.97
C GLN A 220 52.50 -32.51 -2.02
N VAL A 221 51.94 -31.32 -2.26
CA VAL A 221 52.16 -30.14 -1.40
C VAL A 221 51.44 -30.33 -0.06
N LEU A 222 50.20 -30.83 -0.08
CA LEU A 222 49.45 -31.16 1.14
C LEU A 222 50.16 -32.25 1.97
N ALA A 223 50.60 -33.33 1.32
CA ALA A 223 51.30 -34.43 1.98
C ALA A 223 52.64 -33.99 2.59
N SER A 224 53.43 -33.20 1.86
CA SER A 224 54.73 -32.72 2.34
C SER A 224 54.62 -31.66 3.44
N ALA A 225 53.57 -30.81 3.41
CA ALA A 225 53.30 -29.85 4.48
C ALA A 225 53.02 -30.55 5.82
N SER A 226 52.24 -31.64 5.79
CA SER A 226 51.95 -32.45 6.98
C SER A 226 53.22 -33.11 7.55
N LEU A 227 54.08 -33.67 6.69
CA LEU A 227 55.36 -34.26 7.11
C LEU A 227 56.31 -33.24 7.76
N LYS A 228 56.37 -32.00 7.25
CA LYS A 228 57.16 -30.92 7.86
C LYS A 228 56.65 -30.57 9.26
N LYS A 229 55.33 -30.52 9.45
CA LYS A 229 54.73 -30.26 10.77
C LYS A 229 55.05 -31.36 11.77
N LYS A 230 55.00 -32.64 11.35
CA LYS A 230 55.36 -33.79 12.19
C LYS A 230 56.85 -33.79 12.57
N ARG A 231 57.74 -33.40 11.66
CA ARG A 231 59.18 -33.26 11.95
C ARG A 231 59.47 -32.13 12.95
N ASN A 232 58.84 -30.97 12.76
CA ASN A 232 59.00 -29.84 13.69
C ASN A 232 58.47 -30.18 15.10
N ALA A 233 57.37 -30.94 15.21
CA ALA A 233 56.85 -31.41 16.50
C ALA A 233 57.79 -32.39 17.21
N LEU A 234 58.56 -33.21 16.46
CA LEU A 234 59.57 -34.12 17.03
C LEU A 234 60.87 -33.39 17.44
N ASP A 235 61.19 -32.26 16.80
CA ASP A 235 62.34 -31.42 17.15
C ASP A 235 62.02 -30.48 18.36
N GLU A 236 60.76 -30.15 18.61
CA GLU A 236 60.33 -29.30 19.75
C GLU A 236 60.44 -29.97 21.13
N ASP A 237 60.45 -31.31 21.21
CA ASP A 237 60.73 -32.05 22.47
C ASP A 237 62.17 -31.84 23.00
N SER A 238 63.02 -31.07 22.29
CA SER A 238 64.41 -30.82 22.67
C SER A 238 64.77 -29.37 23.01
N LYS A 239 63.86 -28.37 22.93
CA LYS A 239 64.12 -26.98 23.37
C LYS A 239 62.86 -26.21 23.81
N GLU A 240 62.71 -25.98 25.11
CA GLU A 240 61.55 -25.33 25.77
C GLU A 240 61.36 -23.80 25.57
N ASP A 241 62.11 -23.09 24.73
CA ASP A 241 62.14 -21.61 24.79
C ASP A 241 61.89 -20.86 23.45
N ARG A 242 60.83 -21.21 22.70
CA ARG A 242 60.34 -20.39 21.56
C ARG A 242 58.83 -20.33 21.45
N GLN A 243 58.16 -19.89 22.51
CA GLN A 243 56.73 -19.59 22.48
C GLN A 243 56.50 -18.13 22.06
N LYS A 244 56.44 -17.83 20.73
CA LYS A 244 55.71 -16.65 20.20
C LYS A 244 55.53 -16.49 18.67
N ASP A 245 56.04 -17.36 17.80
CA ASP A 245 55.83 -17.23 16.34
C ASP A 245 55.31 -18.51 15.65
N ALA A 246 54.42 -19.26 16.31
CA ALA A 246 53.69 -20.37 15.68
C ALA A 246 52.37 -19.91 15.05
N ALA A 247 52.40 -18.81 14.28
CA ALA A 247 51.35 -18.56 13.29
C ALA A 247 51.47 -19.70 12.27
N SER A 248 50.43 -20.54 12.20
CA SER A 248 50.33 -21.70 11.32
C SER A 248 50.96 -21.41 9.95
N ALA A 249 52.07 -22.09 9.62
CA ALA A 249 52.65 -21.99 8.29
C ALA A 249 51.57 -22.33 7.26
N SER A 250 51.13 -21.33 6.50
CA SER A 250 50.11 -21.49 5.47
C SER A 250 50.59 -22.49 4.42
N VAL A 251 49.70 -23.39 4.02
CA VAL A 251 50.00 -24.37 2.97
C VAL A 251 50.14 -23.60 1.66
N HIS A 252 51.14 -23.95 0.86
CA HIS A 252 51.29 -23.34 -0.46
C HIS A 252 50.09 -23.69 -1.35
N CYS A 253 49.45 -22.67 -1.89
CA CYS A 253 48.34 -22.76 -2.84
C CYS A 253 48.89 -22.45 -4.24
N ASP A 254 48.62 -23.32 -5.22
CA ASP A 254 49.16 -23.24 -6.59
C ASP A 254 48.60 -21.98 -7.29
N TRP A 255 47.29 -21.81 -7.20
CA TRP A 255 46.59 -20.58 -7.59
C TRP A 255 45.35 -20.39 -6.73
N LYS A 256 44.93 -19.14 -6.61
CA LYS A 256 43.70 -18.75 -5.94
C LYS A 256 42.97 -17.66 -6.71
N ILE A 257 41.65 -17.74 -6.75
CA ILE A 257 40.78 -16.82 -7.51
C ILE A 257 39.67 -16.36 -6.59
N ASN A 258 39.40 -15.06 -6.55
CA ASN A 258 38.22 -14.55 -5.85
C ASN A 258 36.99 -14.68 -6.76
N ILE A 259 36.03 -15.50 -6.33
CA ILE A 259 34.78 -15.76 -7.05
C ILE A 259 33.73 -14.69 -6.73
N GLY A 260 33.80 -14.10 -5.52
CA GLY A 260 32.92 -13.03 -5.07
C GLY A 260 31.54 -13.48 -4.57
N GLU A 261 31.27 -14.79 -4.54
CA GLU A 261 30.05 -15.41 -3.99
C GLU A 261 30.37 -16.80 -3.39
N VAL A 262 29.44 -17.32 -2.58
CA VAL A 262 29.54 -18.66 -1.99
C VAL A 262 29.37 -19.72 -3.08
N ILE A 263 30.15 -20.80 -2.98
CA ILE A 263 30.14 -21.90 -3.94
C ILE A 263 29.26 -23.04 -3.42
N VAL A 264 28.29 -23.45 -4.23
CA VAL A 264 27.34 -24.53 -3.96
C VAL A 264 27.96 -25.90 -4.27
N ASP A 265 28.53 -26.08 -5.46
CA ASP A 265 29.19 -27.34 -5.87
C ASP A 265 30.34 -27.08 -6.86
N ILE A 266 31.30 -28.00 -6.91
CA ILE A 266 32.44 -27.98 -7.85
C ILE A 266 32.54 -29.34 -8.52
N ARG A 267 32.58 -29.36 -9.86
CA ARG A 267 32.86 -30.59 -10.62
C ARG A 267 33.95 -30.38 -11.65
N VAL A 268 34.66 -31.45 -11.94
CA VAL A 268 35.58 -31.53 -13.06
C VAL A 268 34.84 -32.18 -14.22
N ALA A 269 34.84 -31.52 -15.38
CA ALA A 269 34.10 -31.98 -16.55
C ALA A 269 34.81 -31.59 -17.84
N ARG A 270 34.46 -32.24 -18.95
CA ARG A 270 35.00 -31.89 -20.28
C ARG A 270 33.96 -31.20 -21.15
N MET A 271 33.85 -29.88 -21.01
CA MET A 271 32.80 -29.10 -21.71
C MET A 271 33.18 -28.70 -23.14
N SER A 272 34.48 -28.54 -23.42
CA SER A 272 34.98 -27.99 -24.71
C SER A 272 35.88 -28.98 -25.47
N TYR A 273 35.94 -28.85 -26.80
CA TYR A 273 36.90 -29.60 -27.61
C TYR A 273 38.31 -29.09 -27.30
N GLN A 274 39.16 -29.99 -26.84
CA GLN A 274 40.57 -29.74 -26.55
C GLN A 274 41.38 -30.90 -27.14
N GLU A 275 42.53 -30.60 -27.75
CA GLU A 275 43.32 -31.56 -28.54
C GLU A 275 43.87 -32.73 -27.69
N SER A 276 44.04 -32.55 -26.38
CA SER A 276 44.53 -33.61 -25.48
C SER A 276 43.40 -34.44 -24.88
N SER A 277 43.59 -35.76 -24.79
CA SER A 277 42.71 -36.66 -24.04
C SER A 277 42.72 -36.40 -22.52
N THR A 278 43.75 -35.72 -21.99
CA THR A 278 43.93 -35.41 -20.56
C THR A 278 43.40 -34.04 -20.13
N SER A 279 42.78 -33.31 -21.05
CA SER A 279 42.30 -31.96 -20.81
C SER A 279 40.91 -31.94 -20.16
N PHE A 280 40.73 -31.06 -19.18
CA PHE A 280 39.53 -30.93 -18.37
C PHE A 280 39.27 -29.46 -18.01
N ASP A 281 38.02 -29.18 -17.66
CA ASP A 281 37.57 -27.88 -17.17
C ASP A 281 37.04 -28.05 -15.73
N ILE A 282 37.20 -27.02 -14.91
CA ILE A 282 36.67 -26.96 -13.55
C ILE A 282 35.40 -26.12 -13.60
N LEU A 283 34.26 -26.75 -13.35
CA LEU A 283 32.98 -26.06 -13.26
C LEU A 283 32.67 -25.76 -11.80
N VAL A 284 32.33 -24.50 -11.55
CA VAL A 284 32.02 -24.00 -10.22
C VAL A 284 30.65 -23.37 -10.28
N LEU A 285 29.74 -23.90 -9.49
CA LEU A 285 28.40 -23.35 -9.33
C LEU A 285 28.38 -22.51 -8.06
N GLY A 286 28.27 -21.19 -8.19
CA GLY A 286 27.96 -20.31 -7.07
C GLY A 286 26.46 -20.09 -6.90
N GLU A 287 26.09 -19.28 -5.93
CA GLU A 287 24.68 -18.96 -5.62
C GLU A 287 23.95 -18.28 -6.79
N PHE A 288 24.66 -17.55 -7.65
CA PHE A 288 24.06 -16.83 -8.78
C PHE A 288 24.83 -16.99 -10.08
N THR A 289 26.03 -17.57 -10.09
CA THR A 289 26.88 -17.59 -11.27
C THR A 289 27.49 -18.96 -11.51
N LEU A 290 27.41 -19.41 -12.76
CA LEU A 290 28.17 -20.56 -13.24
C LEU A 290 29.52 -20.08 -13.77
N PHE A 291 30.60 -20.59 -13.19
CA PHE A 291 31.96 -20.36 -13.67
C PHE A 291 32.53 -21.62 -14.32
N GLY A 292 33.30 -21.42 -15.39
CA GLY A 292 34.19 -22.41 -15.95
C GLY A 292 35.63 -21.90 -15.86
N ILE A 293 36.48 -22.69 -15.22
CA ILE A 293 37.85 -22.34 -14.87
C ILE A 293 38.78 -23.37 -15.51
N LYS A 294 39.84 -22.89 -16.14
CA LYS A 294 40.89 -23.73 -16.69
C LYS A 294 41.79 -24.27 -15.58
N PRO A 295 42.50 -25.39 -15.80
CA PRO A 295 43.45 -25.97 -14.83
C PRO A 295 44.47 -24.96 -14.25
N GLN A 296 44.83 -23.93 -15.01
CA GLN A 296 45.78 -22.88 -14.62
C GLN A 296 45.18 -21.80 -13.70
N GLY A 297 43.88 -21.86 -13.41
CA GLY A 297 43.18 -20.84 -12.63
C GLY A 297 42.67 -19.64 -13.45
N GLU A 298 42.52 -19.80 -14.78
CA GLU A 298 41.93 -18.77 -15.63
C GLU A 298 40.43 -19.01 -15.82
N ILE A 299 39.60 -17.99 -15.57
CA ILE A 299 38.16 -18.05 -15.82
C ILE A 299 37.94 -17.91 -17.34
N PHE A 300 37.38 -18.95 -17.97
CA PHE A 300 37.01 -18.92 -19.39
C PHE A 300 35.50 -18.76 -19.61
N LEU A 301 34.69 -19.05 -18.58
CA LEU A 301 33.24 -18.91 -18.60
C LEU A 301 32.79 -18.26 -17.30
N GLN A 302 31.97 -17.22 -17.42
CA GLN A 302 31.23 -16.63 -16.31
C GLN A 302 29.81 -16.32 -16.80
N LYS A 303 28.83 -17.04 -16.28
CA LYS A 303 27.43 -16.89 -16.68
C LYS A 303 26.57 -16.65 -15.44
N ARG A 304 26.05 -15.44 -15.31
CA ARG A 304 25.06 -15.12 -14.28
C ARG A 304 23.76 -15.85 -14.58
N LEU A 305 23.31 -16.66 -13.63
CA LEU A 305 22.04 -17.34 -13.59
C LEU A 305 20.98 -16.36 -13.09
N GLY A 306 19.81 -16.34 -13.73
CA GLY A 306 18.67 -15.53 -13.28
C GLY A 306 17.86 -16.19 -12.16
N PHE A 307 18.42 -17.21 -11.51
CA PHE A 307 17.78 -18.07 -10.52
C PHE A 307 18.82 -18.60 -9.53
N HIS A 308 18.36 -19.04 -8.36
CA HIS A 308 19.17 -19.76 -7.39
C HIS A 308 19.25 -21.25 -7.77
N PRO A 309 20.46 -21.80 -7.97
CA PRO A 309 20.63 -23.19 -8.33
C PRO A 309 20.57 -24.08 -7.07
N SER A 310 19.84 -25.19 -7.15
CA SER A 310 19.68 -26.15 -6.05
C SER A 310 20.65 -27.34 -6.17
N ALA A 311 20.85 -27.84 -7.39
CA ALA A 311 21.67 -29.02 -7.67
C ALA A 311 22.33 -28.94 -9.05
N PHE A 312 23.45 -29.64 -9.18
CA PHE A 312 24.38 -29.54 -10.30
C PHE A 312 24.86 -30.94 -10.71
N ALA A 313 24.72 -31.29 -12.00
CA ALA A 313 25.17 -32.59 -12.50
C ALA A 313 25.74 -32.49 -13.92
N THR A 314 26.81 -33.23 -14.20
CA THR A 314 27.40 -33.35 -15.53
C THR A 314 27.04 -34.72 -16.11
N PHE A 315 26.83 -34.78 -17.42
CA PHE A 315 26.47 -36.02 -18.09
C PHE A 315 27.06 -36.08 -19.49
N ARG A 316 27.30 -37.30 -19.99
CA ARG A 316 27.95 -37.52 -21.28
C ARG A 316 27.10 -37.01 -22.45
N ARG A 317 27.73 -36.33 -23.40
CA ARG A 317 27.14 -35.96 -24.68
C ARG A 317 27.25 -37.13 -25.67
N TYR A 318 26.12 -37.54 -26.24
CA TYR A 318 26.12 -38.46 -27.38
C TYR A 318 26.54 -37.70 -28.65
N ALA A 319 27.40 -38.33 -29.45
CA ALA A 319 27.75 -37.80 -30.77
C ALA A 319 26.49 -37.76 -31.64
N SER A 320 26.26 -36.64 -32.31
CA SER A 320 25.17 -36.55 -33.28
C SER A 320 25.43 -37.53 -34.44
N PRO A 321 24.41 -38.18 -35.04
CA PRO A 321 24.59 -39.00 -36.25
C PRO A 321 25.25 -38.23 -37.42
N THR A 322 25.20 -36.89 -37.38
CA THR A 322 25.81 -35.99 -38.38
C THR A 322 27.26 -35.60 -38.09
N GLU A 323 27.79 -35.87 -36.90
CA GLU A 323 29.20 -35.62 -36.55
C GLU A 323 30.02 -36.84 -37.01
N ARG A 324 30.73 -36.69 -38.14
CA ARG A 324 31.55 -37.76 -38.72
C ARG A 324 32.53 -38.31 -37.68
N VAL A 325 32.47 -39.62 -37.47
CA VAL A 325 33.34 -40.42 -36.61
C VAL A 325 34.80 -40.22 -37.02
N SER A 326 35.51 -39.38 -36.28
CA SER A 326 36.95 -39.50 -36.07
C SER A 326 37.14 -40.37 -34.84
N GLN A 327 37.81 -41.52 -34.98
CA GLN A 327 37.95 -42.57 -33.96
C GLN A 327 38.86 -42.19 -32.76
N SER A 328 38.84 -40.93 -32.31
CA SER A 328 39.68 -40.46 -31.19
C SER A 328 39.07 -39.33 -30.35
N SER A 329 37.78 -38.99 -30.49
CA SER A 329 37.19 -37.91 -29.67
C SER A 329 36.69 -38.44 -28.32
N ALA A 330 37.43 -38.13 -27.25
CA ALA A 330 36.97 -38.27 -25.88
C ALA A 330 35.56 -37.64 -25.70
N SER A 331 34.68 -38.33 -24.97
CA SER A 331 33.29 -37.91 -24.82
C SER A 331 33.18 -36.58 -24.09
N MET A 332 32.63 -35.57 -24.75
CA MET A 332 32.29 -34.29 -24.11
C MET A 332 31.14 -34.49 -23.13
N GLU A 333 30.98 -33.55 -22.21
CA GLU A 333 29.88 -33.53 -21.25
C GLU A 333 28.99 -32.30 -21.45
N ASN A 334 27.73 -32.46 -21.06
CA ASN A 334 26.76 -31.40 -20.90
C ASN A 334 26.51 -31.17 -19.42
N LEU A 335 25.90 -30.03 -19.13
CA LEU A 335 25.60 -29.62 -17.78
C LEU A 335 24.09 -29.55 -17.54
N LEU A 336 23.63 -30.13 -16.45
CA LEU A 336 22.27 -30.01 -15.93
C LEU A 336 22.30 -29.21 -14.62
N ILE A 337 21.51 -28.14 -14.55
CA ILE A 337 21.34 -27.33 -13.35
C ILE A 337 19.85 -27.32 -12.98
N ALA A 338 19.52 -27.67 -11.75
CA ALA A 338 18.20 -27.42 -11.20
C ALA A 338 18.19 -26.13 -10.37
N SER A 339 17.02 -25.50 -10.29
CA SER A 339 16.80 -24.30 -9.49
C SER A 339 15.79 -24.53 -8.37
N ASP A 340 15.84 -23.66 -7.36
CA ASP A 340 14.81 -23.59 -6.30
C ASP A 340 13.42 -23.22 -6.85
N SER A 341 13.37 -22.62 -8.04
CA SER A 341 12.13 -22.36 -8.78
C SER A 341 11.61 -23.55 -9.59
N LYS A 342 12.14 -24.76 -9.33
CA LYS A 342 11.77 -26.02 -9.99
C LYS A 342 12.04 -26.03 -11.50
N LEU A 343 12.97 -25.20 -11.99
CA LEU A 343 13.38 -25.19 -13.39
C LEU A 343 14.66 -25.99 -13.55
N TRP A 344 14.65 -26.97 -14.45
CA TRP A 344 15.81 -27.78 -14.80
C TRP A 344 16.32 -27.34 -16.16
N SER A 345 17.54 -26.82 -16.17
CA SER A 345 18.19 -26.21 -17.32
C SER A 345 19.35 -27.06 -17.81
N VAL A 346 19.31 -27.45 -19.08
CA VAL A 346 20.40 -28.18 -19.75
C VAL A 346 21.25 -27.21 -20.54
N PHE A 347 22.54 -27.18 -20.24
CA PHE A 347 23.55 -26.35 -20.89
C PHE A 347 24.49 -27.19 -21.73
N LYS A 348 24.68 -26.75 -22.98
CA LYS A 348 25.78 -27.13 -23.86
C LYS A 348 26.80 -25.99 -23.81
N GLU A 349 27.92 -26.23 -23.14
CA GLU A 349 28.92 -25.20 -22.84
C GLU A 349 28.27 -24.00 -22.12
N LYS A 350 28.20 -22.83 -22.77
CA LYS A 350 27.59 -21.60 -22.24
C LYS A 350 26.12 -21.41 -22.63
N THR A 351 25.61 -22.24 -23.53
CA THR A 351 24.32 -22.07 -24.19
C THR A 351 23.27 -22.95 -23.52
N LEU A 352 22.15 -22.34 -23.10
CA LEU A 352 20.97 -23.07 -22.65
C LEU A 352 20.35 -23.76 -23.87
N ILE A 353 20.26 -25.09 -23.86
CA ILE A 353 19.69 -25.88 -24.97
C ILE A 353 18.29 -26.40 -24.66
N TRP A 354 17.97 -26.61 -23.38
CA TRP A 354 16.65 -27.05 -22.95
C TRP A 354 16.37 -26.56 -21.54
N SER A 355 15.10 -26.29 -21.26
CA SER A 355 14.64 -25.99 -19.90
C SER A 355 13.26 -26.59 -19.70
N ALA A 356 13.02 -27.19 -18.53
CA ALA A 356 11.76 -27.81 -18.20
C ALA A 356 11.38 -27.61 -16.73
N CYS A 357 10.09 -27.50 -16.45
CA CYS A 357 9.55 -27.38 -15.10
C CYS A 357 9.41 -28.77 -14.45
N SER A 358 9.92 -28.91 -13.23
CA SER A 358 9.77 -30.08 -12.37
C SER A 358 8.69 -29.87 -11.30
N SER A 359 8.21 -30.96 -10.68
CA SER A 359 7.27 -30.95 -9.56
C SER A 359 7.97 -30.65 -8.22
N THR A 360 9.24 -31.02 -8.09
CA THR A 360 10.05 -30.90 -6.85
C THR A 360 11.34 -30.11 -7.09
N VAL A 361 11.93 -29.63 -6.00
CA VAL A 361 13.26 -28.99 -6.00
C VAL A 361 14.27 -30.06 -5.60
N PRO A 362 15.15 -30.51 -6.51
CA PRO A 362 16.12 -31.55 -6.17
C PRO A 362 17.28 -30.98 -5.38
N VAL A 363 17.71 -31.70 -4.34
CA VAL A 363 18.97 -31.47 -3.62
C VAL A 363 20.12 -32.24 -4.26
N ALA A 364 19.82 -33.35 -4.97
CA ALA A 364 20.80 -34.14 -5.71
C ALA A 364 20.25 -34.58 -7.07
N LEU A 365 21.14 -34.57 -8.07
CA LEU A 365 20.84 -34.98 -9.44
C LEU A 365 21.92 -35.94 -9.95
N GLN A 366 21.51 -36.98 -10.67
CA GLN A 366 22.39 -37.82 -11.47
C GLN A 366 21.72 -38.20 -12.79
N VAL A 367 22.53 -38.57 -13.79
CA VAL A 367 22.04 -39.03 -15.09
C VAL A 367 22.61 -40.42 -15.35
N ALA A 368 21.75 -41.38 -15.63
CA ALA A 368 22.15 -42.77 -15.87
C ALA A 368 21.14 -43.52 -16.75
N GLU A 369 21.43 -44.78 -17.04
CA GLU A 369 20.58 -45.66 -17.83
C GLU A 369 19.60 -46.43 -16.93
N PHE A 370 18.30 -46.36 -17.25
CA PHE A 370 17.25 -47.14 -16.58
C PHE A 370 16.27 -47.71 -17.61
N GLY A 371 15.81 -48.95 -17.40
CA GLY A 371 14.87 -49.60 -18.32
C GLY A 371 15.37 -49.75 -19.77
N GLY A 372 16.70 -49.78 -19.97
CA GLY A 372 17.32 -49.78 -21.30
C GLY A 372 17.29 -48.43 -22.03
N ILE A 373 16.92 -47.35 -21.32
CA ILE A 373 16.91 -45.98 -21.82
C ILE A 373 18.05 -45.21 -21.14
N ASP A 374 18.99 -44.74 -21.96
CA ASP A 374 20.11 -43.93 -21.49
C ASP A 374 19.71 -42.45 -21.35
N GLY A 375 20.40 -41.71 -20.47
CA GLY A 375 20.15 -40.29 -20.24
C GLY A 375 18.94 -39.97 -19.35
N MET A 376 18.46 -40.93 -18.54
CA MET A 376 17.39 -40.70 -17.57
C MET A 376 17.93 -39.93 -16.36
N ILE A 377 17.15 -38.97 -15.87
CA ILE A 377 17.55 -38.05 -14.80
C ILE A 377 17.00 -38.53 -13.46
N VAL A 378 17.89 -38.97 -12.58
CA VAL A 378 17.55 -39.30 -11.19
C VAL A 378 17.60 -38.02 -10.37
N SER A 379 16.52 -37.75 -9.65
CA SER A 379 16.42 -36.63 -8.74
C SER A 379 15.94 -37.06 -7.37
N LEU A 380 16.54 -36.48 -6.34
CA LEU A 380 16.17 -36.63 -4.95
C LEU A 380 15.94 -35.23 -4.37
N ASP A 381 14.79 -35.00 -3.74
CA ASP A 381 14.51 -33.78 -2.98
C ASP A 381 14.89 -33.94 -1.49
N SER A 382 14.77 -32.86 -0.71
CA SER A 382 15.09 -32.84 0.71
C SER A 382 14.19 -33.77 1.55
N ASP A 383 12.98 -34.04 1.07
CA ASP A 383 11.90 -34.71 1.80
C ASP A 383 11.77 -36.19 1.39
N GLY A 384 12.74 -36.70 0.61
CA GLY A 384 12.82 -38.10 0.20
C GLY A 384 11.96 -38.49 -1.01
N ALA A 385 11.44 -37.54 -1.78
CA ALA A 385 10.84 -37.84 -3.08
C ALA A 385 11.95 -38.16 -4.09
N LEU A 386 12.14 -39.45 -4.33
CA LEU A 386 13.07 -39.99 -5.31
C LEU A 386 12.32 -40.25 -6.61
N SER A 387 12.83 -39.76 -7.74
CA SER A 387 12.25 -40.03 -9.05
C SER A 387 13.31 -40.19 -10.14
N VAL A 388 12.96 -41.00 -11.14
CA VAL A 388 13.67 -41.16 -12.40
C VAL A 388 12.82 -40.48 -13.46
N ASN A 389 13.40 -39.51 -14.15
CA ASN A 389 12.68 -38.56 -14.97
C ASN A 389 13.26 -38.43 -16.38
N TYR A 390 12.44 -37.94 -17.30
CA TYR A 390 12.85 -37.55 -18.64
C TYR A 390 12.28 -36.16 -19.00
N MET A 391 12.86 -35.52 -20.01
CA MET A 391 12.45 -34.19 -20.46
C MET A 391 11.30 -34.31 -21.47
N GLY A 392 10.15 -33.72 -21.19
CA GLY A 392 8.98 -33.75 -22.07
C GLY A 392 9.15 -32.86 -23.30
N THR A 393 8.95 -33.46 -24.48
CA THR A 393 9.18 -32.83 -25.79
C THR A 393 7.91 -32.65 -26.62
N ASP A 394 6.75 -33.14 -26.17
CA ASP A 394 5.54 -33.13 -27.00
C ASP A 394 4.87 -31.76 -26.94
N PRO A 395 4.92 -30.95 -28.02
CA PRO A 395 4.25 -29.67 -28.07
C PRO A 395 2.74 -29.86 -27.87
N PRO A 396 2.05 -28.86 -27.30
CA PRO A 396 0.60 -28.89 -27.32
C PRO A 396 0.14 -28.97 -28.78
N SER A 397 -0.61 -30.02 -29.12
CA SER A 397 -1.37 -30.02 -30.37
C SER A 397 -2.24 -28.77 -30.35
N SER A 398 -2.18 -27.94 -31.40
CA SER A 398 -2.87 -26.65 -31.52
C SER A 398 -4.41 -26.70 -31.30
N ALA A 399 -5.00 -27.87 -31.09
CA ALA A 399 -6.31 -27.95 -30.49
C ALA A 399 -6.15 -27.78 -28.97
N VAL A 400 -6.57 -26.62 -28.46
CA VAL A 400 -7.25 -26.60 -27.17
C VAL A 400 -8.28 -27.73 -27.26
N VAL A 401 -7.96 -28.91 -26.73
CA VAL A 401 -8.99 -29.86 -26.36
C VAL A 401 -9.77 -29.07 -25.34
N ALA A 402 -10.92 -28.55 -25.77
CA ALA A 402 -11.87 -27.91 -24.88
C ALA A 402 -11.96 -28.87 -23.69
N PRO A 403 -11.49 -28.48 -22.49
CA PRO A 403 -11.44 -29.38 -21.37
C PRO A 403 -12.86 -29.84 -21.20
N ASP A 404 -13.20 -31.13 -21.50
CA ASP A 404 -14.57 -31.65 -21.67
C ASP A 404 -15.53 -30.63 -21.12
N THR A 405 -15.95 -29.67 -21.97
CA THR A 405 -16.62 -28.48 -21.47
C THR A 405 -17.79 -29.08 -20.75
N LYS A 406 -17.80 -29.00 -19.41
CA LYS A 406 -19.02 -29.14 -18.63
C LYS A 406 -20.02 -28.36 -19.45
N GLU A 407 -20.98 -29.07 -20.06
CA GLU A 407 -21.87 -28.47 -21.05
C GLU A 407 -22.29 -27.14 -20.47
N ILE A 408 -21.82 -26.05 -21.09
CA ILE A 408 -22.05 -24.72 -20.55
C ILE A 408 -23.57 -24.61 -20.57
N ASN A 409 -24.16 -24.51 -19.39
CA ASN A 409 -25.60 -24.54 -19.24
C ASN A 409 -26.17 -23.25 -19.83
N TYR A 410 -26.40 -23.25 -21.15
CA TYR A 410 -26.89 -22.09 -21.90
C TYR A 410 -28.24 -21.62 -21.37
N GLU A 411 -29.01 -22.49 -20.74
CA GLU A 411 -30.27 -22.14 -20.09
C GLU A 411 -30.03 -21.28 -18.85
N GLU A 412 -29.12 -21.70 -17.95
CA GLU A 412 -28.74 -20.91 -16.76
C GLU A 412 -28.05 -19.59 -17.14
N MET A 413 -27.22 -19.59 -18.19
CA MET A 413 -26.61 -18.37 -18.72
C MET A 413 -27.63 -17.40 -19.34
N ASP A 414 -28.60 -17.91 -20.11
CA ASP A 414 -29.65 -17.05 -20.70
C ASP A 414 -30.62 -16.54 -19.63
N GLU A 415 -30.90 -17.34 -18.60
CA GLU A 415 -31.64 -16.90 -17.41
C GLU A 415 -30.90 -15.78 -16.67
N GLU A 416 -29.61 -15.94 -16.37
CA GLU A 416 -28.80 -14.91 -15.73
C GLU A 416 -28.69 -13.65 -16.61
N HIS A 417 -28.49 -13.81 -17.93
CA HIS A 417 -28.45 -12.71 -18.89
C HIS A 417 -29.76 -11.92 -18.89
N ARG A 418 -30.92 -12.60 -18.95
CA ARG A 418 -32.24 -11.96 -18.88
C ARG A 418 -32.46 -11.27 -17.55
N GLN A 419 -32.01 -11.86 -16.44
CA GLN A 419 -32.07 -11.23 -15.11
C GLN A 419 -31.25 -9.94 -15.07
N LEU A 420 -30.00 -9.95 -15.54
CA LEU A 420 -29.14 -8.77 -15.59
C LEU A 420 -29.67 -7.69 -16.54
N LEU A 421 -30.18 -8.04 -17.72
CA LEU A 421 -30.83 -7.09 -18.63
C LEU A 421 -32.05 -6.42 -17.98
N ASN A 422 -32.84 -7.16 -17.19
CA ASN A 422 -33.95 -6.59 -16.44
C ASN A 422 -33.47 -5.61 -15.35
N VAL A 423 -32.35 -5.89 -14.68
CA VAL A 423 -31.72 -4.96 -13.73
C VAL A 423 -31.27 -3.67 -14.43
N ILE A 424 -30.61 -3.79 -15.59
CA ILE A 424 -30.15 -2.62 -16.38
C ILE A 424 -31.34 -1.77 -16.83
N ARG A 425 -32.39 -2.39 -17.39
CA ARG A 425 -33.61 -1.66 -17.82
C ARG A 425 -34.30 -0.98 -16.65
N ARG A 426 -34.34 -1.61 -15.46
CA ARG A 426 -34.88 -0.97 -14.24
C ARG A 426 -34.02 0.20 -13.77
N ALA A 427 -32.69 0.11 -13.86
CA ALA A 427 -31.77 1.16 -13.44
C ALA A 427 -31.80 2.40 -14.37
N GLN A 428 -32.12 2.19 -15.66
CA GLN A 428 -32.29 3.24 -16.67
C GLN A 428 -33.70 3.86 -16.71
N GLY A 429 -34.68 3.27 -16.04
CA GLY A 429 -36.04 3.83 -15.93
C GLY A 429 -36.12 5.02 -14.98
N GLU A 430 -37.01 5.98 -15.26
CA GLU A 430 -37.18 7.22 -14.48
C GLU A 430 -37.64 7.00 -13.02
N ARG A 431 -38.23 5.83 -12.70
CA ARG A 431 -38.65 5.47 -11.34
C ARG A 431 -37.64 4.53 -10.67
N ARG A 432 -36.53 5.09 -10.20
CA ARG A 432 -35.62 4.38 -9.29
C ARG A 432 -36.35 4.10 -7.97
N THR A 433 -36.56 2.83 -7.65
CA THR A 433 -37.15 2.41 -6.37
C THR A 433 -36.03 2.34 -5.33
N GLU A 434 -35.98 3.31 -4.41
CA GLU A 434 -35.01 3.27 -3.33
C GLU A 434 -35.34 2.16 -2.32
N PRO A 435 -34.33 1.46 -1.76
CA PRO A 435 -34.52 0.53 -0.65
C PRO A 435 -35.24 1.19 0.52
N LYS A 436 -36.16 0.44 1.12
CA LYS A 436 -36.93 0.88 2.30
C LYS A 436 -36.08 0.97 3.57
N ASP A 437 -34.96 0.26 3.61
CA ASP A 437 -34.08 0.15 4.76
C ASP A 437 -33.07 1.28 4.76
N ARG A 438 -33.11 2.13 5.79
CA ARG A 438 -32.23 3.29 5.95
C ARG A 438 -31.97 3.60 7.41
N VAL A 439 -30.88 4.30 7.66
CA VAL A 439 -30.63 4.91 8.97
C VAL A 439 -31.44 6.21 9.05
N LEU A 440 -32.33 6.30 10.03
CA LEU A 440 -33.03 7.52 10.40
C LEU A 440 -32.24 8.26 11.48
N ILE A 441 -32.04 9.55 11.24
CA ILE A 441 -31.40 10.47 12.18
C ILE A 441 -32.45 11.47 12.61
N ARG A 442 -32.58 11.68 13.92
CA ARG A 442 -33.37 12.77 14.51
C ARG A 442 -32.51 13.46 15.54
N ALA A 443 -32.48 14.78 15.55
CA ALA A 443 -31.79 15.53 16.59
C ALA A 443 -32.78 16.35 17.40
N GLN A 444 -32.63 16.30 18.72
CA GLN A 444 -33.34 17.13 19.67
C GLN A 444 -32.40 18.22 20.16
N VAL A 445 -32.70 19.45 19.79
CA VAL A 445 -31.95 20.64 20.17
C VAL A 445 -32.70 21.34 21.30
N PRO A 446 -32.13 21.47 22.51
CA PRO A 446 -32.75 22.25 23.59
C PRO A 446 -32.78 23.74 23.23
N ALA A 447 -33.80 24.46 23.71
CA ALA A 447 -33.91 25.91 23.54
C ALA A 447 -33.13 26.72 24.60
N ILE A 448 -32.69 26.05 25.67
CA ILE A 448 -32.02 26.66 26.82
C ILE A 448 -30.61 26.06 26.90
N LEU A 449 -29.63 26.91 27.16
CA LEU A 449 -28.24 26.51 27.40
C LEU A 449 -28.12 25.62 28.66
N ASP A 450 -27.07 24.80 28.71
CA ASP A 450 -26.84 23.93 29.87
C ASP A 450 -26.50 24.79 31.11
N ALA A 451 -27.14 24.49 32.25
CA ALA A 451 -26.82 25.12 33.53
C ALA A 451 -25.50 24.55 34.07
N LEU A 452 -24.38 25.20 33.74
CA LEU A 452 -23.07 24.86 34.30
C LEU A 452 -22.91 25.51 35.68
N PRO A 453 -22.48 24.77 36.71
CA PRO A 453 -22.12 25.37 37.99
C PRO A 453 -20.95 26.33 37.79
N ASP A 454 -21.06 27.53 38.35
CA ASP A 454 -19.97 28.50 38.41
C ASP A 454 -18.80 27.84 39.14
N ARG A 455 -17.80 27.35 38.38
CA ARG A 455 -16.55 26.88 38.96
C ARG A 455 -15.70 28.10 39.30
N SER A 456 -16.14 28.85 40.30
CA SER A 456 -15.22 29.64 41.11
C SER A 456 -14.40 28.64 41.94
N ASP A 457 -13.11 28.57 41.61
CA ASP A 457 -11.98 27.94 42.32
C ASP A 457 -11.43 26.59 41.81
N GLU A 458 -10.08 26.59 41.77
CA GLU A 458 -9.12 25.47 41.63
C GLU A 458 -8.66 25.03 40.22
N PHE A 459 -7.64 25.72 39.69
CA PHE A 459 -6.21 25.36 39.79
C PHE A 459 -5.40 25.90 38.59
N ASN A 460 -4.51 26.84 38.90
CA ASN A 460 -3.55 27.45 37.98
C ASN A 460 -2.41 26.47 37.69
N ARG A 461 -2.14 26.13 36.42
CA ARG A 461 -0.80 25.85 35.83
C ARG A 461 -0.92 25.33 34.38
N SER A 462 -0.79 26.22 33.40
CA SER A 462 0.33 26.24 32.44
C SER A 462 0.09 27.25 31.31
N GLY A 463 0.99 28.25 31.21
CA GLY A 463 1.48 28.84 29.98
C GLY A 463 0.52 29.47 28.95
N GLY A 464 0.27 30.78 29.10
CA GLY A 464 0.38 31.73 27.98
C GLY A 464 -0.76 31.84 26.96
N SER A 465 -1.86 32.51 27.31
CA SER A 465 -2.41 33.64 26.52
C SER A 465 -3.47 34.38 27.35
N THR A 466 -3.37 35.69 27.40
CA THR A 466 -4.40 36.59 27.93
C THR A 466 -5.47 36.77 26.86
N GLN A 467 -6.46 35.88 26.78
CA GLN A 467 -7.70 36.10 26.00
C GLN A 467 -8.93 35.55 26.76
N ASP A 468 -9.74 36.51 27.19
CA ASP A 468 -11.18 36.54 27.47
C ASP A 468 -11.89 35.37 28.17
N ALA A 469 -12.38 35.67 29.37
CA ALA A 469 -13.19 34.83 30.24
C ALA A 469 -14.67 34.65 29.80
N ASN A 470 -15.11 35.21 28.67
CA ASN A 470 -16.54 35.27 28.31
C ASN A 470 -17.10 34.05 27.54
N GLY A 471 -16.27 33.12 27.04
CA GLY A 471 -16.73 31.99 26.22
C GLY A 471 -16.71 30.61 26.88
N LYS A 472 -16.07 30.45 28.05
CA LYS A 472 -15.79 29.12 28.63
C LYS A 472 -16.98 28.45 29.34
N ASN A 473 -18.02 29.22 29.69
CA ASN A 473 -19.16 28.71 30.47
C ASN A 473 -20.48 28.59 29.67
N THR A 474 -20.44 28.72 28.34
CA THR A 474 -21.63 28.60 27.49
C THR A 474 -21.57 27.30 26.69
N GLN A 475 -22.52 26.39 26.90
CA GLN A 475 -22.63 25.17 26.10
C GLN A 475 -24.09 24.74 25.92
N LEU A 476 -24.35 23.95 24.89
CA LEU A 476 -25.64 23.36 24.59
C LEU A 476 -25.45 21.87 24.26
N THR A 477 -26.10 20.98 25.00
CA THR A 477 -26.06 19.54 24.71
C THR A 477 -27.22 19.11 23.80
N MET A 478 -26.93 18.89 22.52
CA MET A 478 -27.87 18.31 21.55
C MET A 478 -27.91 16.79 21.67
N ARG A 479 -29.11 16.17 21.56
CA ARG A 479 -29.25 14.71 21.56
C ARG A 479 -29.57 14.20 20.16
N VAL A 480 -28.69 13.38 19.59
CA VAL A 480 -28.88 12.75 18.27
C VAL A 480 -29.36 11.32 18.45
N TYR A 481 -30.56 11.05 17.96
CA TYR A 481 -31.19 9.74 17.91
C TYR A 481 -30.91 9.09 16.55
N VAL A 482 -30.28 7.92 16.58
CA VAL A 482 -29.96 7.12 15.39
C VAL A 482 -30.71 5.80 15.45
N THR A 483 -31.45 5.47 14.40
CA THR A 483 -32.27 4.24 14.32
C THR A 483 -32.16 3.63 12.93
N TYR A 484 -32.06 2.31 12.83
CA TYR A 484 -32.09 1.63 11.54
C TYR A 484 -33.50 1.07 11.27
N THR A 485 -34.06 1.33 10.09
CA THR A 485 -35.43 0.87 9.73
C THR A 485 -35.48 -0.52 9.13
N GLY A 486 -34.33 -1.13 8.84
CA GLY A 486 -34.29 -2.48 8.29
C GLY A 486 -34.63 -3.55 9.33
N SER A 487 -34.85 -4.77 8.87
CA SER A 487 -35.21 -5.91 9.74
C SER A 487 -34.00 -6.66 10.31
N THR A 488 -32.80 -6.37 9.79
CA THR A 488 -31.51 -6.99 10.16
C THR A 488 -30.60 -5.95 10.83
N ARG A 489 -29.27 -6.06 10.69
CA ARG A 489 -28.30 -5.12 11.26
C ARG A 489 -27.62 -4.31 10.16
N VAL A 490 -27.22 -3.08 10.47
CA VAL A 490 -26.35 -2.28 9.62
C VAL A 490 -24.97 -2.16 10.27
N SER A 491 -23.89 -2.19 9.48
CA SER A 491 -22.50 -2.14 9.96
C SER A 491 -21.73 -0.96 9.38
N ASN A 492 -20.58 -0.64 9.99
CA ASN A 492 -19.69 0.45 9.58
C ASN A 492 -20.40 1.81 9.55
N VAL A 493 -21.16 2.11 10.60
CA VAL A 493 -21.90 3.36 10.68
C VAL A 493 -20.99 4.45 11.24
N THR A 494 -20.70 5.48 10.44
CA THR A 494 -19.96 6.66 10.87
C THR A 494 -20.88 7.86 10.85
N LEU A 495 -21.07 8.49 12.00
CA LEU A 495 -21.85 9.71 12.16
C LEU A 495 -20.91 10.91 12.17
N SER A 496 -21.07 11.84 11.24
CA SER A 496 -20.37 13.12 11.22
C SER A 496 -21.30 14.28 11.52
N VAL A 497 -20.83 15.23 12.34
CA VAL A 497 -21.53 16.44 12.72
C VAL A 497 -20.75 17.63 12.19
N SER A 498 -21.34 18.35 11.23
CA SER A 498 -20.80 19.57 10.67
C SER A 498 -21.55 20.77 11.27
N THR A 499 -20.81 21.59 12.01
CA THR A 499 -21.30 22.81 12.66
C THR A 499 -20.93 24.06 11.85
N PRO A 500 -21.66 25.17 12.00
CA PRO A 500 -21.24 26.45 11.42
C PRO A 500 -19.97 26.96 12.12
N GLU A 501 -19.19 27.83 11.44
CA GLU A 501 -17.86 28.28 11.91
C GLU A 501 -17.86 28.93 13.30
N ASN A 502 -18.97 29.57 13.68
CA ASN A 502 -19.15 30.19 14.99
C ASN A 502 -19.55 29.20 16.11
N VAL A 503 -19.60 27.89 15.83
CA VAL A 503 -19.95 26.84 16.79
C VAL A 503 -18.96 25.68 16.69
N VAL A 504 -18.42 25.27 17.84
CA VAL A 504 -17.50 24.14 17.96
C VAL A 504 -18.21 22.99 18.66
N ALA A 505 -18.22 21.81 18.02
CA ALA A 505 -18.63 20.57 18.66
C ALA A 505 -17.46 19.95 19.45
N SER A 506 -17.72 19.33 20.60
CA SER A 506 -16.70 18.57 21.33
C SER A 506 -16.15 17.40 20.50
N ASP A 507 -17.06 16.70 19.84
CA ASP A 507 -16.79 15.55 18.99
C ASP A 507 -17.62 15.72 17.70
N SER A 508 -16.93 15.73 16.55
CA SER A 508 -17.54 15.90 15.23
C SER A 508 -17.69 14.59 14.45
N SER A 509 -17.17 13.48 14.97
CA SER A 509 -17.22 12.16 14.33
C SER A 509 -17.40 11.05 15.37
N PHE A 510 -18.35 10.16 15.12
CA PHE A 510 -18.65 9.00 15.98
C PHE A 510 -18.67 7.73 15.13
N VAL A 511 -17.86 6.74 15.51
CA VAL A 511 -17.82 5.43 14.84
C VAL A 511 -18.67 4.43 15.63
N ILE A 512 -19.67 3.88 14.98
CA ILE A 512 -20.64 2.94 15.55
C ILE A 512 -20.49 1.61 14.79
N GLY A 513 -20.03 0.56 15.49
CA GLY A 513 -19.74 -0.73 14.87
C GLY A 513 -20.94 -1.37 14.16
N SER A 514 -22.11 -1.38 14.81
CA SER A 514 -23.35 -1.81 14.19
C SER A 514 -24.60 -1.29 14.91
N ILE A 515 -25.70 -1.15 14.17
CA ILE A 515 -27.03 -0.82 14.70
C ILE A 515 -28.00 -1.93 14.31
N ASP A 516 -28.73 -2.48 15.29
CA ASP A 516 -29.75 -3.50 15.08
C ASP A 516 -31.09 -2.85 14.69
N GLY A 517 -31.74 -3.35 13.66
CA GLY A 517 -33.04 -2.89 13.17
C GLY A 517 -34.23 -3.40 13.98
N LYS A 518 -34.05 -4.46 14.79
CA LYS A 518 -35.10 -4.94 15.72
C LYS A 518 -35.14 -4.18 17.04
N ALA A 519 -34.15 -3.31 17.30
CA ALA A 519 -34.12 -2.51 18.52
C ALA A 519 -35.21 -1.43 18.47
N SER A 520 -36.17 -1.48 19.39
CA SER A 520 -37.18 -0.43 19.55
C SER A 520 -36.61 0.88 20.11
N THR A 521 -35.46 0.80 20.78
CA THR A 521 -34.82 1.95 21.43
C THR A 521 -33.77 2.56 20.50
N PRO A 522 -33.89 3.85 20.13
CA PRO A 522 -32.89 4.53 19.32
C PRO A 522 -31.55 4.65 20.07
N LEU A 523 -30.43 4.59 19.34
CA LEU A 523 -29.13 4.95 19.90
C LEU A 523 -29.08 6.46 20.10
N ILE A 524 -28.76 6.92 21.31
CA ILE A 524 -28.72 8.34 21.66
C ILE A 524 -27.27 8.77 21.83
N ILE A 525 -26.83 9.72 21.02
CA ILE A 525 -25.49 10.30 21.08
C ILE A 525 -25.61 11.76 21.53
N PRO A 526 -25.08 12.13 22.71
CA PRO A 526 -25.01 13.51 23.13
C PRO A 526 -23.88 14.23 22.38
N VAL A 527 -24.18 15.39 21.81
CA VAL A 527 -23.23 16.26 21.12
C VAL A 527 -23.20 17.59 21.86
N VAL A 528 -22.05 17.91 22.47
CA VAL A 528 -21.87 19.17 23.21
C VAL A 528 -21.38 20.24 22.25
N LEU A 529 -22.13 21.32 22.13
CA LEU A 529 -21.85 22.46 21.25
C LEU A 529 -21.47 23.68 22.08
N ARG A 530 -20.45 24.43 21.64
CA ARG A 530 -20.02 25.69 22.26
C ARG A 530 -19.92 26.80 21.22
N PRO A 531 -20.28 28.05 21.55
CA PRO A 531 -20.03 29.17 20.66
C PRO A 531 -18.52 29.46 20.55
N SER A 532 -18.07 29.87 19.36
CA SER A 532 -16.72 30.38 19.13
C SER A 532 -16.74 31.90 18.91
N ALA A 533 -15.67 32.56 19.34
CA ALA A 533 -15.42 33.97 19.09
C ALA A 533 -14.61 34.23 17.80
N ASP A 534 -14.19 33.18 17.09
CA ASP A 534 -13.25 33.28 15.97
C ASP A 534 -13.88 33.80 14.68
N ALA A 535 -15.20 33.61 14.50
CA ALA A 535 -15.92 33.88 13.26
C ALA A 535 -17.32 34.45 13.53
N MET A 536 -17.84 35.22 12.57
CA MET A 536 -19.23 35.68 12.58
C MET A 536 -20.18 34.55 12.19
N PRO A 537 -21.40 34.52 12.75
CA PRO A 537 -22.38 33.47 12.44
C PRO A 537 -22.95 33.64 11.03
N THR A 538 -22.57 32.74 10.12
CA THR A 538 -23.12 32.65 8.75
C THR A 538 -24.44 31.89 8.72
N SER A 539 -24.61 30.91 9.61
CA SER A 539 -25.80 30.06 9.71
C SER A 539 -25.97 29.51 11.13
N LEU A 540 -27.20 29.13 11.49
CA LEU A 540 -27.51 28.38 12.71
C LEU A 540 -27.78 26.89 12.43
N SER A 541 -27.56 26.43 11.20
CA SER A 541 -27.85 25.05 10.80
C SER A 541 -26.68 24.12 11.11
N VAL A 542 -26.96 23.01 11.79
CA VAL A 542 -26.04 21.89 12.00
C VAL A 542 -26.46 20.74 11.09
N THR A 543 -25.49 20.19 10.35
CA THR A 543 -25.70 19.06 9.47
C THR A 543 -25.14 17.79 10.10
N ILE A 544 -25.98 16.77 10.23
CA ILE A 544 -25.63 15.46 10.78
C ILE A 544 -25.76 14.43 9.67
N SER A 545 -24.68 13.73 9.36
CA SER A 545 -24.62 12.74 8.28
C SER A 545 -24.19 11.39 8.83
N ALA A 546 -24.95 10.33 8.57
CA ALA A 546 -24.56 8.95 8.85
C ALA A 546 -24.19 8.26 7.54
N SER A 547 -22.92 7.87 7.38
CA SER A 547 -22.48 6.96 6.32
C SER A 547 -22.47 5.53 6.86
N TYR A 548 -22.96 4.57 6.09
CA TYR A 548 -23.09 3.18 6.52
C TYR A 548 -23.07 2.20 5.35
N THR A 549 -22.78 0.94 5.64
CA THR A 549 -22.81 -0.14 4.65
C THR A 549 -23.93 -1.11 4.98
N LEU A 550 -24.84 -1.32 4.02
CA LEU A 550 -25.87 -2.35 4.14
C LEU A 550 -25.25 -3.77 4.13
N GLU A 551 -25.99 -4.78 4.58
CA GLU A 551 -25.55 -6.19 4.50
C GLU A 551 -25.24 -6.64 3.06
N THR A 552 -25.83 -5.97 2.07
CA THR A 552 -25.54 -6.18 0.63
C THR A 552 -24.19 -5.61 0.18
N GLY A 553 -23.43 -4.95 1.07
CA GLY A 553 -22.16 -4.30 0.75
C GLY A 553 -22.29 -2.90 0.14
N GLN A 554 -23.51 -2.39 -0.09
CA GLN A 554 -23.72 -1.07 -0.70
C GLN A 554 -23.52 0.06 0.33
N PRO A 555 -22.66 1.06 0.06
CA PRO A 555 -22.53 2.24 0.90
C PRO A 555 -23.73 3.17 0.71
N ARG A 556 -24.22 3.75 1.82
CA ARG A 556 -25.31 4.72 1.84
C ARG A 556 -25.00 5.85 2.81
N VAL A 557 -25.65 6.99 2.58
CA VAL A 557 -25.59 8.16 3.45
C VAL A 557 -27.01 8.59 3.79
N SER A 558 -27.24 8.97 5.04
CA SER A 558 -28.49 9.61 5.48
C SER A 558 -28.13 10.90 6.20
N GLN A 559 -28.87 11.98 5.92
CA GLN A 559 -28.54 13.32 6.37
C GLN A 559 -29.73 13.95 7.09
N CYS A 560 -29.46 14.69 8.17
CA CYS A 560 -30.43 15.46 8.93
C CYS A 560 -29.84 16.86 9.17
N VAL A 561 -30.62 17.90 8.92
CA VAL A 561 -30.25 19.29 9.20
C VAL A 561 -31.16 19.81 10.30
N VAL A 562 -30.56 20.38 11.35
CA VAL A 562 -31.30 20.99 12.47
C VAL A 562 -30.82 22.41 12.71
N LYS A 563 -31.72 23.27 13.17
CA LYS A 563 -31.43 24.67 13.49
C LYS A 563 -31.11 24.81 14.98
N LEU A 564 -30.01 25.48 15.30
CA LEU A 564 -29.64 25.87 16.66
C LEU A 564 -30.41 27.11 17.13
N PRO A 565 -30.67 27.25 18.43
CA PRO A 565 -31.27 28.46 18.99
C PRO A 565 -30.33 29.67 18.84
N MET A 566 -30.90 30.87 18.74
CA MET A 566 -30.16 32.13 18.57
C MET A 566 -29.15 32.40 19.70
N CYS A 567 -29.37 31.84 20.90
CA CYS A 567 -28.46 31.96 22.04
C CYS A 567 -27.07 31.33 21.78
N MET A 568 -26.93 30.48 20.76
CA MET A 568 -25.64 29.94 20.29
C MET A 568 -24.87 30.92 19.40
N ALA A 569 -25.50 31.98 18.89
CA ALA A 569 -24.85 33.02 18.08
C ALA A 569 -24.55 34.29 18.89
N CYS A 570 -25.47 34.72 19.76
CA CYS A 570 -25.35 35.99 20.49
C CYS A 570 -26.05 35.97 21.85
N ARG A 571 -25.80 37.00 22.66
CA ARG A 571 -26.49 37.31 23.91
C ARG A 571 -27.14 38.69 23.86
N LEU A 572 -28.17 38.90 24.68
CA LEU A 572 -28.79 40.22 24.83
C LEU A 572 -27.95 41.14 25.72
N VAL A 573 -27.80 42.39 25.28
CA VAL A 573 -27.08 43.46 25.99
C VAL A 573 -27.92 44.73 26.07
N PRO A 574 -27.65 45.65 27.02
CA PRO A 574 -28.31 46.95 27.08
C PRO A 574 -28.21 47.70 25.74
N PRO A 575 -29.21 48.52 25.37
CA PRO A 575 -29.26 49.16 24.06
C PRO A 575 -28.01 49.94 23.68
N VAL A 576 -27.39 49.56 22.57
CA VAL A 576 -26.17 50.19 22.02
C VAL A 576 -26.52 51.14 20.88
N LYS A 577 -25.91 52.32 20.87
CA LYS A 577 -26.01 53.30 19.78
C LYS A 577 -24.91 53.07 18.74
N SER A 578 -25.01 51.99 17.98
CA SER A 578 -24.14 51.67 16.83
C SER A 578 -24.89 51.91 15.52
N SER A 579 -24.37 52.73 14.59
CA SER A 579 -25.13 53.10 13.38
C SER A 579 -24.31 53.32 12.11
N THR A 580 -23.12 52.71 11.97
CA THR A 580 -22.31 52.82 10.74
C THR A 580 -23.06 52.22 9.55
N PHE A 581 -23.54 50.99 9.70
CA PHE A 581 -24.37 50.30 8.72
C PHE A 581 -25.78 50.12 9.29
N LYS A 582 -26.80 50.42 8.49
CA LYS A 582 -28.20 50.29 8.88
C LYS A 582 -29.09 50.11 7.66
N PHE A 583 -30.19 49.39 7.85
CA PHE A 583 -31.27 49.34 6.88
C PHE A 583 -32.61 49.13 7.59
N THR A 584 -33.70 49.39 6.88
CA THR A 584 -35.06 49.28 7.42
C THR A 584 -35.88 48.25 6.64
N LEU A 585 -36.44 47.27 7.34
CA LEU A 585 -37.47 46.36 6.81
C LEU A 585 -38.85 46.90 7.16
N GLU A 586 -39.75 46.91 6.19
CA GLU A 586 -41.16 47.26 6.41
C GLU A 586 -42.03 45.99 6.36
N THR A 587 -43.14 45.99 7.08
CA THR A 587 -44.10 44.89 7.10
C THR A 587 -45.51 45.43 6.91
N ASN A 588 -46.42 44.60 6.37
CA ASN A 588 -47.84 44.91 6.23
C ASN A 588 -48.64 44.81 7.54
N GLN A 589 -47.98 44.46 8.65
CA GLN A 589 -48.60 44.23 9.96
C GLN A 589 -48.19 45.29 11.00
N GLU A 590 -48.93 45.35 12.11
CA GLU A 590 -48.59 46.22 13.23
C GLU A 590 -47.26 45.82 13.90
N PRO A 591 -46.49 46.78 14.44
CA PRO A 591 -45.20 46.50 15.08
C PRO A 591 -45.37 45.64 16.35
N LEU A 592 -44.62 44.54 16.45
CA LEU A 592 -44.60 43.65 17.61
C LEU A 592 -43.57 44.09 18.65
N GLU A 593 -43.84 43.80 19.92
CA GLU A 593 -42.90 44.02 21.01
C GLU A 593 -41.72 43.05 20.92
N LEU A 594 -40.49 43.58 20.77
CA LEU A 594 -39.30 42.75 20.60
C LEU A 594 -39.03 41.85 21.82
N ALA A 595 -39.33 42.31 23.04
CA ALA A 595 -39.18 41.50 24.25
C ALA A 595 -40.04 40.23 24.21
N SER A 596 -41.23 40.29 23.61
CA SER A 596 -42.10 39.12 23.39
C SER A 596 -41.59 38.21 22.27
N LEU A 597 -41.04 38.80 21.20
CA LEU A 597 -40.51 38.04 20.05
C LEU A 597 -39.22 37.28 20.39
N PHE A 598 -38.44 37.79 21.34
CA PHE A 598 -37.17 37.24 21.81
C PHE A 598 -37.22 36.78 23.28
N GLU A 599 -38.39 36.32 23.74
CA GLU A 599 -38.60 35.88 25.13
C GLU A 599 -37.67 34.73 25.54
N ASP A 600 -37.41 33.78 24.64
CA ASP A 600 -36.47 32.66 24.83
C ASP A 600 -35.05 33.13 25.16
N MET A 601 -34.62 34.27 24.63
CA MET A 601 -33.31 34.86 24.89
C MET A 601 -33.24 35.52 26.28
N LEU A 602 -34.38 36.01 26.80
CA LEU A 602 -34.48 36.60 28.14
C LEU A 602 -34.50 35.54 29.24
N HIS A 603 -34.90 34.31 28.93
CA HIS A 603 -34.97 33.17 29.84
C HIS A 603 -33.70 32.29 29.85
N GLN A 604 -32.62 32.73 29.21
CA GLN A 604 -31.35 31.99 29.23
C GLN A 604 -30.70 32.02 30.62
N PRO A 605 -29.95 30.98 31.02
CA PRO A 605 -29.33 30.90 32.36
C PRO A 605 -28.38 32.07 32.68
N SER A 606 -27.77 32.63 31.64
CA SER A 606 -26.86 33.79 31.73
C SER A 606 -27.58 35.14 31.87
N CYS A 607 -28.91 35.18 31.74
CA CYS A 607 -29.73 36.39 31.81
C CYS A 607 -30.48 36.44 33.14
N THR A 608 -29.89 37.08 34.15
CA THR A 608 -30.57 37.25 35.45
C THR A 608 -31.79 38.17 35.33
N PRO A 609 -32.81 38.07 36.21
CA PRO A 609 -33.98 38.96 36.17
C PRO A 609 -33.63 40.46 36.27
N GLU A 610 -32.52 40.80 36.92
CA GLU A 610 -31.98 42.17 36.97
C GLU A 610 -31.34 42.59 35.63
N TRP A 611 -30.61 41.69 34.98
CA TRP A 611 -30.04 41.90 33.65
C TRP A 611 -31.13 42.06 32.59
N ALA A 612 -32.16 41.19 32.61
CA ALA A 612 -33.31 41.28 31.72
C ALA A 612 -34.00 42.66 31.84
N LYS A 613 -34.13 43.18 33.07
CA LYS A 613 -34.63 44.55 33.28
C LYS A 613 -33.69 45.58 32.66
N GLN A 614 -32.37 45.48 32.77
CA GLN A 614 -31.45 46.45 32.14
C GLN A 614 -31.48 46.41 30.61
N VAL A 615 -31.63 45.22 30.03
CA VAL A 615 -31.76 45.01 28.58
C VAL A 615 -33.05 45.63 28.04
N VAL A 616 -34.17 45.44 28.74
CA VAL A 616 -35.51 45.92 28.32
C VAL A 616 -35.79 47.36 28.78
N ALA A 617 -35.18 47.84 29.88
CA ALA A 617 -35.43 49.16 30.47
C ALA A 617 -34.66 50.32 29.81
N GLY A 618 -34.20 50.15 28.57
CA GLY A 618 -33.70 51.24 27.75
C GLY A 618 -34.81 52.24 27.37
N GLY A 619 -35.26 53.04 28.34
CA GLY A 619 -36.22 54.13 28.18
C GLY A 619 -37.68 53.67 28.08
N SER A 620 -38.50 54.04 29.07
CA SER A 620 -39.96 53.85 29.09
C SER A 620 -40.60 54.33 27.78
N GLY A 621 -40.87 53.40 26.87
CA GLY A 621 -41.61 53.63 25.62
C GLY A 621 -40.84 53.42 24.32
N THR A 622 -39.60 52.89 24.29
CA THR A 622 -38.87 52.56 23.05
C THR A 622 -38.66 51.05 22.89
N ASN A 623 -39.23 50.48 21.82
CA ASN A 623 -39.12 49.06 21.48
C ASN A 623 -37.78 48.78 20.76
N VAL A 624 -36.73 48.52 21.54
CA VAL A 624 -35.33 48.36 21.09
C VAL A 624 -34.68 47.15 21.78
N LEU A 625 -33.96 46.32 21.03
CA LEU A 625 -33.10 45.26 21.56
C LEU A 625 -31.72 45.29 20.89
N SER A 626 -30.67 45.10 21.70
CA SER A 626 -29.29 44.96 21.24
C SER A 626 -28.76 43.56 21.51
N PHE A 627 -28.03 43.03 20.54
CA PHE A 627 -27.46 41.69 20.52
C PHE A 627 -25.95 41.84 20.41
N GLN A 628 -25.21 41.15 21.28
CA GLN A 628 -23.76 41.04 21.21
C GLN A 628 -23.39 39.61 20.84
N TYR A 629 -22.71 39.45 19.71
CA TYR A 629 -22.13 38.17 19.28
C TYR A 629 -20.97 37.77 20.19
N TYR A 630 -20.61 36.48 20.21
CA TYR A 630 -19.53 35.98 21.08
C TYR A 630 -18.13 36.50 20.71
N ASN A 631 -17.96 37.04 19.49
CA ASN A 631 -16.75 37.75 19.08
C ASN A 631 -16.72 39.24 19.49
N GLY A 632 -17.74 39.72 20.20
CA GLY A 632 -17.85 41.09 20.72
C GLY A 632 -18.53 42.09 19.78
N VAL A 633 -18.87 41.72 18.53
CA VAL A 633 -19.58 42.60 17.60
C VAL A 633 -21.04 42.75 18.03
N GLU A 634 -21.62 43.93 17.80
CA GLU A 634 -22.96 44.29 18.30
C GLU A 634 -23.90 44.69 17.16
N ALA A 635 -25.16 44.27 17.25
CA ALA A 635 -26.24 44.63 16.34
C ALA A 635 -27.50 45.01 17.11
N THR A 636 -28.24 46.01 16.65
CA THR A 636 -29.40 46.56 17.36
C THR A 636 -30.61 46.64 16.44
N ILE A 637 -31.77 46.19 16.92
CA ILE A 637 -33.07 46.33 16.26
C ILE A 637 -33.85 47.46 16.95
N LEU A 638 -34.38 48.39 16.15
CA LEU A 638 -35.30 49.44 16.59
C LEU A 638 -36.62 49.31 15.85
N VAL A 639 -37.73 49.27 16.59
CA VAL A 639 -39.07 49.21 16.01
C VAL A 639 -39.75 50.57 16.11
N SER A 640 -40.38 51.00 15.01
CA SER A 640 -41.21 52.20 14.99
C SER A 640 -42.48 52.00 15.81
N LYS A 641 -42.93 53.04 16.54
CA LYS A 641 -44.13 52.95 17.40
C LYS A 641 -45.44 52.81 16.63
N ASN A 642 -45.51 53.38 15.43
CA ASN A 642 -46.78 53.56 14.70
C ASN A 642 -46.79 52.88 13.32
N ALA A 643 -45.72 52.15 12.97
CA ALA A 643 -45.61 51.46 11.69
C ALA A 643 -44.80 50.18 11.89
N GLY A 644 -45.12 49.11 11.17
CA GLY A 644 -44.39 47.84 11.17
C GLY A 644 -43.02 47.95 10.50
N ARG A 645 -42.19 48.91 10.94
CA ARG A 645 -40.86 49.23 10.43
C ARG A 645 -39.81 48.83 11.45
N TYR A 646 -38.94 47.91 11.05
CA TYR A 646 -37.87 47.35 11.86
C TYR A 646 -36.54 47.82 11.27
N ARG A 647 -35.83 48.69 11.99
CA ARG A 647 -34.50 49.16 11.60
C ARG A 647 -33.44 48.33 12.30
N ILE A 648 -32.55 47.72 11.53
CA ILE A 648 -31.41 46.96 12.05
C ILE A 648 -30.14 47.79 11.80
N GLN A 649 -29.29 47.93 12.81
CA GLN A 649 -28.07 48.73 12.74
C GLN A 649 -26.89 48.10 13.49
N SER A 650 -25.68 48.32 12.99
CA SER A 650 -24.41 47.77 13.51
C SER A 650 -23.24 48.67 13.07
N ASN A 651 -22.08 48.49 13.68
CA ASN A 651 -20.83 49.10 13.20
C ASN A 651 -20.16 48.27 12.09
N GLU A 652 -20.48 46.97 11.99
CA GLU A 652 -19.99 46.05 10.96
C GLU A 652 -21.15 45.54 10.09
N LEU A 653 -20.91 45.39 8.78
CA LEU A 653 -21.93 45.00 7.81
C LEU A 653 -22.39 43.56 7.99
N GLU A 654 -21.43 42.64 8.17
CA GLU A 654 -21.65 41.20 8.37
C GLU A 654 -22.55 40.89 9.57
N ALA A 655 -22.54 41.74 10.59
CA ALA A 655 -23.34 41.60 11.81
C ALA A 655 -24.83 41.82 11.62
N LEU A 656 -25.23 42.43 10.51
CA LEU A 656 -26.64 42.65 10.20
C LEU A 656 -27.32 41.37 9.71
N TRP A 657 -26.58 40.39 9.18
CA TRP A 657 -27.16 39.18 8.58
C TRP A 657 -27.98 38.35 9.57
N MET A 658 -27.32 37.78 10.59
CA MET A 658 -27.92 36.77 11.47
C MET A 658 -29.12 37.31 12.26
N VAL A 659 -29.00 38.52 12.82
CA VAL A 659 -30.10 39.19 13.54
C VAL A 659 -31.29 39.47 12.62
N SER A 660 -31.05 39.84 11.36
CA SER A 660 -32.13 40.12 10.40
C SER A 660 -32.82 38.85 9.93
N GLN A 661 -32.06 37.78 9.66
CA GLN A 661 -32.61 36.47 9.32
C GLN A 661 -33.51 35.95 10.45
N GLU A 662 -33.05 36.06 11.69
CA GLU A 662 -33.79 35.57 12.86
C GLU A 662 -35.02 36.43 13.17
N LEU A 663 -34.93 37.76 13.03
CA LEU A 663 -36.09 38.65 13.11
C LEU A 663 -37.17 38.22 12.12
N VAL A 664 -36.83 38.06 10.84
CA VAL A 664 -37.82 37.69 9.81
C VAL A 664 -38.38 36.29 10.06
N ALA A 665 -37.55 35.32 10.43
CA ALA A 665 -38.00 33.96 10.74
C ALA A 665 -39.01 33.94 11.91
N ARG A 666 -38.74 34.71 12.96
CA ARG A 666 -39.62 34.81 14.14
C ARG A 666 -40.90 35.56 13.83
N LEU A 667 -40.84 36.65 13.07
CA LEU A 667 -42.04 37.38 12.62
C LEU A 667 -42.96 36.43 11.83
N ARG A 668 -42.42 35.70 10.84
CA ARG A 668 -43.19 34.72 10.06
C ARG A 668 -43.82 33.66 10.96
N ALA A 669 -43.03 33.03 11.84
CA ALA A 669 -43.53 32.01 12.76
C ALA A 669 -44.66 32.51 13.68
N PHE A 670 -44.59 33.77 14.13
CA PHE A 670 -45.61 34.38 14.97
C PHE A 670 -46.94 34.60 14.21
N PHE A 671 -46.88 35.15 12.99
CA PHE A 671 -48.08 35.42 12.19
C PHE A 671 -48.70 34.14 11.60
N ASP A 672 -47.89 33.19 11.12
CA ASP A 672 -48.36 31.88 10.62
C ASP A 672 -49.04 31.08 11.74
N GLY A 673 -48.50 31.15 12.96
CA GLY A 673 -49.10 30.51 14.14
C GLY A 673 -50.47 31.10 14.51
N ARG A 674 -50.70 32.39 14.21
CA ARG A 674 -51.99 33.07 14.46
C ARG A 674 -53.06 32.64 13.46
N GLU A 675 -52.68 32.39 12.20
CA GLU A 675 -53.57 31.83 11.16
C GLU A 675 -54.06 30.43 11.53
N GLN A 676 -53.15 29.53 11.90
CA GLN A 676 -53.52 28.16 12.32
C GLN A 676 -54.42 28.15 13.56
N HIS A 677 -54.19 29.08 14.51
CA HIS A 677 -55.00 29.19 15.73
C HIS A 677 -56.38 29.84 15.48
N ALA A 678 -56.50 30.69 14.46
CA ALA A 678 -57.75 31.32 14.03
C ALA A 678 -58.63 30.33 13.24
N GLU A 679 -58.05 29.53 12.35
CA GLU A 679 -58.74 28.44 11.64
C GLU A 679 -59.31 27.38 12.62
N ALA A 680 -58.55 27.04 13.68
CA ALA A 680 -58.99 26.08 14.69
C ALA A 680 -60.13 26.57 15.61
N LYS A 681 -60.42 27.89 15.66
CA LYS A 681 -61.44 28.48 16.54
C LYS A 681 -62.69 29.01 15.82
N GLY A 682 -62.82 28.84 14.50
CA GLY A 682 -64.05 29.14 13.74
C GLY A 682 -64.54 30.60 13.86
N SER A 683 -63.63 31.55 14.09
CA SER A 683 -63.95 32.97 14.23
C SER A 683 -63.64 33.68 12.92
N ASP A 684 -64.68 33.94 12.13
CA ASP A 684 -64.68 34.66 10.85
C ASP A 684 -64.53 36.19 11.04
N ASN A 685 -63.46 36.61 11.72
CA ASN A 685 -63.17 38.04 11.93
C ASN A 685 -61.88 38.44 11.20
N GLY A 686 -62.06 38.93 9.97
CA GLY A 686 -61.09 39.74 9.23
C GLY A 686 -59.96 38.96 8.58
N ALA A 687 -59.84 39.09 7.26
CA ALA A 687 -58.75 38.52 6.46
C ALA A 687 -57.38 38.84 7.09
N SER A 688 -56.76 37.87 7.78
CA SER A 688 -55.34 37.96 8.11
C SER A 688 -54.59 37.76 6.81
N THR A 689 -54.09 38.85 6.25
CA THR A 689 -53.16 38.80 5.13
C THR A 689 -51.85 38.23 5.64
N ALA A 690 -51.33 37.20 4.96
CA ALA A 690 -50.00 36.63 5.23
C ALA A 690 -48.94 37.74 5.43
N LEU A 691 -47.96 37.51 6.31
CA LEU A 691 -46.91 38.49 6.58
C LEU A 691 -46.08 38.74 5.31
N GLU A 692 -46.14 39.97 4.81
CA GLU A 692 -45.28 40.44 3.74
C GLU A 692 -44.20 41.35 4.32
N VAL A 693 -42.95 41.09 3.95
CA VAL A 693 -41.77 41.85 4.36
C VAL A 693 -41.19 42.54 3.13
N PHE A 694 -40.96 43.85 3.25
CA PHE A 694 -40.54 44.73 2.17
C PHE A 694 -39.19 45.37 2.47
N TYR A 695 -38.39 45.58 1.43
CA TYR A 695 -37.16 46.37 1.49
C TYR A 695 -37.13 47.43 0.37
N GLN A 696 -37.24 48.71 0.74
CA GLN A 696 -37.37 49.83 -0.22
C GLN A 696 -36.08 50.64 -0.42
N GLU A 697 -35.15 50.61 0.53
CA GLU A 697 -33.86 51.32 0.44
C GLU A 697 -32.97 50.69 -0.67
N PRO A 698 -32.04 51.45 -1.29
CA PRO A 698 -31.14 50.89 -2.29
C PRO A 698 -30.29 49.73 -1.72
N LEU A 699 -29.97 48.73 -2.53
CA LEU A 699 -29.11 47.63 -2.10
C LEU A 699 -27.70 48.17 -1.76
N PRO A 700 -27.08 47.75 -0.64
CA PRO A 700 -25.74 48.20 -0.23
C PRO A 700 -24.62 47.54 -1.05
N LEU A 701 -24.69 47.67 -2.39
CA LEU A 701 -23.75 47.02 -3.32
C LEU A 701 -22.33 47.58 -3.19
N ALA A 702 -22.17 48.85 -2.81
CA ALA A 702 -20.84 49.46 -2.66
C ALA A 702 -20.05 48.78 -1.53
N ASP A 703 -20.66 48.61 -0.35
CA ASP A 703 -20.02 47.96 0.79
C ASP A 703 -19.82 46.47 0.55
N PHE A 704 -20.80 45.81 -0.10
CA PHE A 704 -20.68 44.42 -0.52
C PHE A 704 -19.50 44.21 -1.49
N PHE A 705 -19.33 45.08 -2.48
CA PHE A 705 -18.21 45.04 -3.41
C PHE A 705 -16.87 45.34 -2.74
N GLY A 706 -16.86 46.12 -1.65
CA GLY A 706 -15.69 46.30 -0.80
C GLY A 706 -15.27 45.01 -0.08
N ALA A 707 -16.23 44.21 0.40
CA ALA A 707 -15.95 42.90 1.00
C ALA A 707 -15.35 41.91 -0.02
N ILE A 708 -15.87 41.91 -1.26
CA ILE A 708 -15.32 41.09 -2.37
C ILE A 708 -13.87 41.49 -2.66
N ASP A 709 -13.56 42.79 -2.75
CA ASP A 709 -12.18 43.24 -3.03
C ASP A 709 -11.20 42.89 -1.92
N ALA A 710 -11.62 43.04 -0.66
CA ALA A 710 -10.78 42.70 0.49
C ALA A 710 -10.42 41.21 0.51
N HIS A 711 -11.40 40.35 0.23
CA HIS A 711 -11.19 38.91 0.11
C HIS A 711 -10.24 38.57 -1.06
N PHE A 712 -10.51 39.10 -2.25
CA PHE A 712 -9.71 38.85 -3.45
C PHE A 712 -8.27 39.36 -3.33
N ALA A 713 -8.05 40.48 -2.64
CA ALA A 713 -6.72 41.03 -2.37
C ALA A 713 -5.88 40.07 -1.49
N LEU A 714 -6.49 39.49 -0.45
CA LEU A 714 -5.83 38.49 0.40
C LEU A 714 -5.52 37.19 -0.35
N ARG A 715 -6.39 36.76 -1.27
CA ARG A 715 -6.10 35.62 -2.16
C ARG A 715 -4.89 35.87 -3.06
N LYS A 716 -4.75 37.09 -3.59
CA LYS A 716 -3.56 37.49 -4.35
C LYS A 716 -2.29 37.51 -3.51
N GLU A 717 -2.37 38.09 -2.31
CA GLU A 717 -1.24 38.11 -1.35
C GLU A 717 -0.80 36.67 -1.00
N LYS A 718 -1.76 35.75 -0.78
CA LYS A 718 -1.49 34.33 -0.56
C LYS A 718 -0.73 33.73 -1.74
N LEU A 719 -1.19 33.93 -2.98
CA LEU A 719 -0.51 33.41 -4.18
C LEU A 719 0.91 33.94 -4.34
N GLU A 720 1.13 35.23 -4.09
CA GLU A 720 2.47 35.83 -4.12
C GLU A 720 3.39 35.20 -3.07
N LEU A 721 2.90 34.96 -1.86
CA LEU A 721 3.65 34.26 -0.82
C LEU A 721 3.93 32.80 -1.18
N VAL A 722 2.99 32.09 -1.80
CA VAL A 722 3.19 30.70 -2.28
C VAL A 722 4.32 30.66 -3.32
N ALA A 723 4.32 31.60 -4.26
CA ALA A 723 5.38 31.71 -5.27
C ALA A 723 6.75 31.99 -4.63
N GLN A 724 6.81 32.93 -3.68
CA GLN A 724 8.05 33.24 -2.94
C GLN A 724 8.55 32.04 -2.12
N LEU A 725 7.64 31.31 -1.46
CA LEU A 725 7.95 30.11 -0.70
C LEU A 725 8.50 29.01 -1.61
N ASN A 726 7.89 28.79 -2.77
CA ASN A 726 8.36 27.82 -3.76
C ASN A 726 9.76 28.18 -4.29
N ASP A 727 10.01 29.46 -4.59
CA ASP A 727 11.32 29.93 -5.03
C ASP A 727 12.40 29.71 -3.96
N ARG A 728 12.10 30.03 -2.70
CA ARG A 728 13.03 29.80 -1.57
C ARG A 728 13.22 28.32 -1.27
N ALA A 729 12.17 27.51 -1.39
CA ALA A 729 12.27 26.06 -1.21
C ALA A 729 13.08 25.41 -2.34
N HIS A 730 12.97 25.91 -3.57
CA HIS A 730 13.82 25.49 -4.68
C HIS A 730 15.28 25.87 -4.43
N GLN A 731 15.56 27.11 -4.02
CA GLN A 731 16.92 27.55 -3.65
C GLN A 731 17.51 26.68 -2.54
N PHE A 732 16.75 26.43 -1.47
CA PHE A 732 17.16 25.57 -0.36
C PHE A 732 17.54 24.16 -0.83
N ARG A 733 16.69 23.52 -1.66
CA ARG A 733 16.98 22.21 -2.25
C ARG A 733 18.22 22.20 -3.13
N VAL A 734 18.46 23.26 -3.90
CA VAL A 734 19.67 23.39 -4.74
C VAL A 734 20.92 23.49 -3.88
N ILE A 735 20.88 24.28 -2.79
CA ILE A 735 22.00 24.42 -1.85
C ILE A 735 22.27 23.07 -1.17
N GLN A 736 21.24 22.39 -0.67
CA GLN A 736 21.37 21.05 -0.08
C GLN A 736 21.99 20.04 -1.05
N LYS A 737 21.52 20.00 -2.31
CA LYS A 737 22.12 19.12 -3.34
C LYS A 737 23.60 19.42 -3.55
N ARG A 738 23.99 20.70 -3.58
CA ARG A 738 25.42 21.09 -3.70
C ARG A 738 26.23 20.67 -2.48
N LEU A 739 25.70 20.85 -1.27
CA LEU A 739 26.34 20.40 -0.03
C LEU A 739 26.52 18.87 -0.01
N LEU A 740 25.50 18.11 -0.41
CA LEU A 740 25.58 16.64 -0.49
C LEU A 740 26.66 16.15 -1.46
N VAL A 741 26.79 16.79 -2.63
CA VAL A 741 27.88 16.46 -3.58
C VAL A 741 29.24 16.73 -2.94
N ARG A 742 29.39 17.86 -2.23
CA ARG A 742 30.65 18.22 -1.55
C ARG A 742 30.97 17.30 -0.37
N TYR A 743 29.96 16.84 0.39
CA TYR A 743 30.16 15.90 1.50
C TYR A 743 30.46 14.47 1.03
N LYS A 744 30.07 14.12 -0.20
CA LYS A 744 30.41 12.82 -0.80
C LYS A 744 31.86 12.77 -1.30
N ASP A 745 32.49 13.92 -1.53
CA ASP A 745 33.90 13.97 -1.95
C ASP A 745 34.82 13.50 -0.83
N ARG A 746 35.76 12.59 -1.18
CA ARG A 746 36.68 11.95 -0.24
C ARG A 746 37.75 12.91 0.29
N SER A 747 37.94 14.05 -0.37
CA SER A 747 38.79 15.16 0.07
C SER A 747 37.91 16.29 0.62
N PRO A 748 38.29 16.94 1.75
CA PRO A 748 37.51 18.02 2.33
C PRO A 748 37.53 19.25 1.40
N ALA A 749 36.55 19.36 0.51
CA ALA A 749 36.33 20.55 -0.28
C ALA A 749 35.79 21.66 0.63
N ALA A 750 36.37 22.85 0.56
CA ALA A 750 35.89 24.01 1.31
C ALA A 750 34.41 24.28 0.97
N VAL A 751 33.58 24.38 2.01
CA VAL A 751 32.13 24.55 1.89
C VAL A 751 31.77 25.97 1.40
N ASN A 752 32.75 26.89 1.30
CA ASN A 752 32.64 28.23 0.70
C ASN A 752 31.37 28.98 1.12
N PHE A 753 31.08 29.02 2.43
CA PHE A 753 29.92 29.72 3.02
C PHE A 753 28.54 29.20 2.57
N LEU A 754 28.47 28.00 1.94
CA LEU A 754 27.19 27.38 1.57
C LEU A 754 26.35 27.00 2.80
N ASP A 755 26.98 26.76 3.93
CA ASP A 755 26.35 26.57 5.24
C ASP A 755 25.65 27.84 5.72
N VAL A 756 26.31 29.00 5.62
CA VAL A 756 25.70 30.30 5.94
C VAL A 756 24.53 30.61 5.02
N LEU A 757 24.67 30.32 3.71
CA LEU A 757 23.60 30.50 2.74
C LEU A 757 22.40 29.55 3.01
N LEU A 758 22.67 28.32 3.44
CA LEU A 758 21.65 27.37 3.85
C LEU A 758 20.85 27.89 5.05
N HIS A 759 21.53 28.36 6.10
CA HIS A 759 20.88 28.95 7.27
C HIS A 759 20.06 30.18 6.91
N GLY A 760 20.62 31.13 6.14
CA GLY A 760 19.88 32.32 5.72
C GLY A 760 18.63 32.00 4.87
N THR A 761 18.70 30.97 4.02
CA THR A 761 17.54 30.52 3.22
C THR A 761 16.51 29.79 4.09
N TYR A 762 16.95 29.05 5.11
CA TYR A 762 16.08 28.40 6.09
C TYR A 762 15.29 29.42 6.92
N ASP A 763 15.96 30.46 7.44
CA ASP A 763 15.28 31.51 8.22
C ASP A 763 14.25 32.27 7.37
N GLN A 764 14.54 32.48 6.07
CA GLN A 764 13.59 33.05 5.12
C GLN A 764 12.39 32.14 4.85
N LEU A 765 12.59 30.82 4.81
CA LEU A 765 11.48 29.86 4.68
C LEU A 765 10.57 29.89 5.91
N ILE A 766 11.15 29.96 7.11
CA ILE A 766 10.36 30.07 8.34
C ILE A 766 9.57 31.39 8.36
N SER A 767 10.21 32.52 8.05
CA SER A 767 9.52 33.81 8.07
C SER A 767 8.38 33.88 7.04
N LEU A 768 8.58 33.33 5.84
CA LEU A 768 7.53 33.20 4.83
C LEU A 768 6.40 32.25 5.29
N SER A 769 6.72 31.18 6.02
CA SER A 769 5.69 30.28 6.57
C SER A 769 4.81 30.97 7.61
N HIS A 770 5.38 31.74 8.54
CA HIS A 770 4.59 32.53 9.49
C HIS A 770 3.75 33.62 8.80
N ALA A 771 4.30 34.24 7.74
CA ALA A 771 3.55 35.21 6.94
C ALA A 771 2.37 34.53 6.22
N MET A 772 2.56 33.32 5.70
CA MET A 772 1.49 32.51 5.09
C MET A 772 0.37 32.23 6.09
N GLU A 773 0.70 31.71 7.27
CA GLU A 773 -0.29 31.43 8.34
C GLU A 773 -1.08 32.70 8.72
N ALA A 774 -0.40 33.86 8.81
CA ALA A 774 -1.05 35.13 9.11
C ALA A 774 -2.01 35.59 7.99
N VAL A 775 -1.65 35.37 6.71
CA VAL A 775 -2.51 35.70 5.57
C VAL A 775 -3.68 34.73 5.48
N GLU A 776 -3.48 33.43 5.73
CA GLU A 776 -4.56 32.43 5.77
C GLU A 776 -5.59 32.72 6.86
N ALA A 777 -5.13 33.11 8.06
CA ALA A 777 -6.04 33.52 9.13
C ALA A 777 -6.86 34.76 8.76
N LYS A 778 -6.26 35.75 8.09
CA LYS A 778 -6.97 36.94 7.58
C LYS A 778 -7.95 36.57 6.47
N LEU A 779 -7.55 35.68 5.56
CA LEU A 779 -8.36 35.22 4.44
C LEU A 779 -9.61 34.48 4.93
N ASN A 780 -9.47 33.58 5.90
CA ASN A 780 -10.61 32.89 6.51
C ASN A 780 -11.61 33.88 7.15
N ARG A 781 -11.12 34.92 7.84
CA ARG A 781 -12.00 35.98 8.38
C ARG A 781 -12.68 36.78 7.28
N ALA A 782 -11.96 37.12 6.21
CA ALA A 782 -12.54 37.82 5.06
C ALA A 782 -13.58 36.96 4.32
N ALA A 783 -13.35 35.65 4.22
CA ALA A 783 -14.27 34.69 3.63
C ALA A 783 -15.56 34.58 4.45
N ASN A 784 -15.44 34.44 5.78
CA ASN A 784 -16.56 34.45 6.71
C ASN A 784 -17.38 35.75 6.64
N ARG A 785 -16.69 36.90 6.59
CA ARG A 785 -17.31 38.21 6.38
C ARG A 785 -18.07 38.27 5.06
N LEU A 786 -17.44 37.83 3.97
CA LEU A 786 -18.04 37.82 2.64
C LEU A 786 -19.28 36.92 2.60
N ALA A 787 -19.22 35.73 3.21
CA ALA A 787 -20.35 34.82 3.32
C ALA A 787 -21.56 35.48 3.98
N CYS A 788 -21.38 36.15 5.13
CA CYS A 788 -22.44 36.89 5.80
C CYS A 788 -23.02 38.02 4.91
N CYS A 789 -22.15 38.76 4.22
CA CYS A 789 -22.57 39.84 3.31
C CYS A 789 -23.35 39.31 2.10
N VAL A 790 -22.94 38.18 1.52
CA VAL A 790 -23.67 37.51 0.42
C VAL A 790 -25.07 37.12 0.88
N SER A 791 -25.18 36.45 2.03
CA SER A 791 -26.47 36.04 2.57
C SER A 791 -27.39 37.24 2.87
N LEU A 792 -26.83 38.32 3.43
CA LEU A 792 -27.58 39.56 3.65
C LEU A 792 -28.10 40.14 2.34
N ILE A 793 -27.24 40.26 1.31
CA ILE A 793 -27.63 40.79 0.00
C ILE A 793 -28.71 39.93 -0.65
N LEU A 794 -28.61 38.60 -0.59
CA LEU A 794 -29.64 37.69 -1.12
C LEU A 794 -31.01 37.92 -0.47
N MET A 795 -31.04 38.08 0.86
CA MET A 795 -32.27 38.37 1.59
C MET A 795 -32.85 39.75 1.23
N LEU A 796 -31.99 40.78 1.10
CA LEU A 796 -32.44 42.11 0.69
C LEU A 796 -32.96 42.11 -0.76
N ILE A 797 -32.32 41.38 -1.68
CA ILE A 797 -32.78 41.20 -3.07
C ILE A 797 -34.16 40.54 -3.08
N LYS A 798 -34.34 39.47 -2.28
CA LYS A 798 -35.62 38.77 -2.16
C LYS A 798 -36.75 39.71 -1.74
N PHE A 799 -36.55 40.53 -0.71
CA PHE A 799 -37.60 41.46 -0.24
C PHE A 799 -37.75 42.71 -1.09
N ARG A 800 -36.72 43.12 -1.84
CA ARG A 800 -36.79 44.29 -2.74
C ARG A 800 -37.56 43.99 -4.01
N PHE A 801 -37.36 42.80 -4.57
CA PHE A 801 -37.92 42.41 -5.87
C PHE A 801 -39.05 41.39 -5.76
N HIS A 802 -39.51 41.08 -4.53
CA HIS A 802 -40.61 40.14 -4.28
C HIS A 802 -40.39 38.76 -4.90
N LEU A 803 -39.17 38.24 -4.78
CA LEU A 803 -38.82 36.93 -5.33
C LEU A 803 -39.54 35.82 -4.57
N SER A 804 -40.02 34.82 -5.31
CA SER A 804 -40.55 33.59 -4.73
C SER A 804 -39.45 32.83 -3.96
N ASP A 805 -39.84 31.94 -3.06
CA ASP A 805 -38.88 31.07 -2.35
C ASP A 805 -38.12 30.13 -3.30
N GLU A 806 -38.66 29.84 -4.49
CA GLU A 806 -37.98 29.07 -5.52
C GLU A 806 -36.94 29.92 -6.27
N ASP A 807 -37.32 31.12 -6.72
CA ASP A 807 -36.40 32.06 -7.37
C ASP A 807 -35.23 32.44 -6.44
N ALA A 808 -35.53 32.69 -5.16
CA ALA A 808 -34.50 33.01 -4.17
C ALA A 808 -33.52 31.85 -3.95
N ARG A 809 -33.99 30.60 -3.89
CA ARG A 809 -33.13 29.41 -3.77
C ARG A 809 -32.28 29.21 -5.02
N LEU A 810 -32.83 29.45 -6.21
CA LEU A 810 -32.09 29.36 -7.46
C LEU A 810 -31.01 30.46 -7.54
N LEU A 811 -31.34 31.69 -7.13
CA LEU A 811 -30.37 32.79 -7.07
C LEU A 811 -29.25 32.49 -6.06
N GLU A 812 -29.57 31.93 -4.91
CA GLU A 812 -28.58 31.50 -3.90
C GLU A 812 -27.61 30.45 -4.48
N ALA A 813 -28.07 29.55 -5.36
CA ALA A 813 -27.18 28.60 -6.03
C ALA A 813 -26.19 29.27 -7.00
N TYR A 814 -26.58 30.38 -7.65
CA TYR A 814 -25.71 31.15 -8.53
C TYR A 814 -24.81 32.15 -7.78
N LEU A 815 -25.31 32.72 -6.69
CA LEU A 815 -24.59 33.60 -5.76
C LEU A 815 -24.39 32.89 -4.42
N SER A 816 -23.53 31.88 -4.41
CA SER A 816 -23.38 31.01 -3.24
C SER A 816 -22.88 31.79 -2.02
N PRO A 817 -23.54 31.67 -0.84
CA PRO A 817 -23.02 32.20 0.42
C PRO A 817 -21.87 31.34 0.98
N VAL A 818 -21.58 30.18 0.38
CA VAL A 818 -20.51 29.28 0.81
C VAL A 818 -19.19 29.72 0.19
N VAL A 819 -18.36 30.42 0.98
CA VAL A 819 -17.04 30.92 0.61
C VAL A 819 -15.97 29.99 1.19
N ASN A 820 -15.70 28.88 0.51
CA ASN A 820 -14.68 27.92 0.96
C ASN A 820 -13.32 28.18 0.29
N GLU A 821 -12.27 28.24 1.11
CA GLU A 821 -10.86 28.42 0.70
C GLU A 821 -10.02 27.13 0.77
N THR A 822 -10.61 26.00 1.22
CA THR A 822 -9.88 24.75 1.46
C THR A 822 -9.58 23.97 0.17
N ALA A 823 -8.31 24.01 -0.24
CA ALA A 823 -7.70 23.08 -1.19
C ALA A 823 -7.08 21.88 -0.44
N ASP A 824 -7.92 20.95 0.04
CA ASP A 824 -7.44 19.74 0.75
C ASP A 824 -7.10 18.55 -0.18
N SER A 825 -7.22 18.73 -1.49
CA SER A 825 -6.75 17.76 -2.47
C SER A 825 -6.07 18.51 -3.60
N GLY A 826 -4.85 18.14 -3.96
CA GLY A 826 -3.98 18.82 -4.96
C GLY A 826 -4.51 18.89 -6.39
N ALA A 827 -5.74 19.35 -6.59
CA ALA A 827 -6.42 19.60 -7.84
C ALA A 827 -6.98 21.03 -7.78
N VAL A 828 -6.28 21.94 -8.47
CA VAL A 828 -6.70 23.29 -8.89
C VAL A 828 -7.36 24.16 -7.80
N GLU A 829 -6.64 25.17 -7.32
CA GLU A 829 -7.13 26.23 -6.41
C GLU A 829 -8.26 27.06 -7.05
N GLN A 830 -9.50 26.57 -7.01
CA GLN A 830 -10.69 27.34 -7.42
C GLN A 830 -11.27 28.06 -6.22
N GLY A 831 -11.34 29.40 -6.28
CA GLY A 831 -11.94 30.19 -5.22
C GLY A 831 -13.38 30.61 -5.50
N TRP A 832 -13.89 31.48 -4.66
CA TRP A 832 -15.30 31.92 -4.72
C TRP A 832 -15.58 32.84 -5.90
N GLU A 833 -14.67 33.74 -6.24
CA GLU A 833 -14.85 34.75 -7.30
C GLU A 833 -14.99 34.11 -8.69
N GLU A 834 -14.15 33.12 -9.02
CA GLU A 834 -14.17 32.46 -10.32
C GLU A 834 -15.44 31.62 -10.49
N ARG A 835 -15.82 30.89 -9.44
CA ARG A 835 -17.06 30.09 -9.40
C ARG A 835 -18.29 30.98 -9.55
N THR A 836 -18.34 32.08 -8.80
CA THR A 836 -19.48 33.01 -8.83
C THR A 836 -19.56 33.76 -10.15
N ASP A 837 -18.45 34.22 -10.74
CA ASP A 837 -18.48 34.89 -12.04
C ASP A 837 -18.94 33.94 -13.15
N CYS A 838 -18.50 32.69 -13.12
CA CYS A 838 -18.94 31.66 -14.05
C CYS A 838 -20.45 31.39 -13.91
N ALA A 839 -20.91 31.17 -12.68
CA ALA A 839 -22.31 30.94 -12.36
C ALA A 839 -23.19 32.13 -12.81
N MET A 840 -22.79 33.36 -12.48
CA MET A 840 -23.48 34.59 -12.90
C MET A 840 -23.48 34.78 -14.42
N THR A 841 -22.37 34.46 -15.10
CA THR A 841 -22.29 34.49 -16.56
C THR A 841 -23.29 33.52 -17.18
N GLU A 842 -23.40 32.31 -16.64
CA GLU A 842 -24.34 31.29 -17.12
C GLU A 842 -25.79 31.72 -16.89
N LEU A 843 -26.11 32.26 -15.71
CA LEU A 843 -27.44 32.79 -15.41
C LEU A 843 -27.83 33.91 -16.39
N LEU A 844 -26.89 34.80 -16.73
CA LEU A 844 -27.11 35.89 -17.67
C LEU A 844 -27.25 35.44 -19.13
N ARG A 845 -26.69 34.27 -19.49
CA ARG A 845 -26.72 33.68 -20.84
C ARG A 845 -27.92 32.78 -21.09
N THR A 846 -28.42 32.11 -20.05
CA THR A 846 -29.51 31.14 -20.15
C THR A 846 -30.83 31.77 -19.71
N VAL A 847 -31.02 31.93 -18.41
CA VAL A 847 -32.29 32.32 -17.78
C VAL A 847 -32.63 33.79 -18.03
N LEU A 848 -31.64 34.68 -17.93
CA LEU A 848 -31.88 36.13 -18.00
C LEU A 848 -31.53 36.76 -19.35
N ALA A 849 -31.28 35.99 -20.42
CA ALA A 849 -30.72 36.46 -21.69
C ALA A 849 -31.45 37.68 -22.30
N LYS A 850 -30.70 38.63 -22.91
CA LYS A 850 -31.26 39.83 -23.56
C LYS A 850 -32.09 39.55 -24.83
N GLN A 851 -31.91 38.39 -25.45
CA GLN A 851 -32.70 37.90 -26.58
C GLN A 851 -33.07 36.43 -26.29
N PRO A 852 -34.36 36.03 -26.39
CA PRO A 852 -34.73 34.63 -26.30
C PRO A 852 -34.08 33.88 -27.48
N GLN A 853 -33.47 32.72 -27.22
CA GLN A 853 -32.98 31.86 -28.30
C GLN A 853 -34.13 31.58 -29.27
N ASN A 854 -33.92 31.86 -30.56
CA ASN A 854 -34.90 31.55 -31.61
C ASN A 854 -35.27 30.06 -31.55
N LYS A 855 -36.56 29.79 -31.68
CA LYS A 855 -37.22 28.48 -31.62
C LYS A 855 -36.84 27.50 -32.75
N ASP A 856 -35.79 27.78 -33.51
CA ASP A 856 -35.25 26.87 -34.53
C ASP A 856 -34.02 26.17 -33.95
N GLY A 857 -34.20 24.90 -33.60
CA GLY A 857 -33.26 24.05 -32.88
C GLY A 857 -31.99 23.65 -33.64
N THR A 858 -31.20 24.62 -34.09
CA THR A 858 -29.87 24.41 -34.69
C THR A 858 -28.78 25.28 -34.06
N ALA A 859 -28.85 25.48 -32.75
CA ALA A 859 -27.71 25.87 -31.92
C ALA A 859 -27.70 25.07 -30.60
N ALA A 860 -27.95 23.76 -30.70
CA ALA A 860 -27.55 22.86 -29.63
C ALA A 860 -26.02 22.78 -29.62
N ALA A 861 -25.43 23.14 -28.48
CA ALA A 861 -24.01 23.00 -28.17
C ALA A 861 -23.06 23.83 -29.04
N SER A 862 -23.02 25.15 -28.85
CA SER A 862 -21.68 25.75 -28.71
C SER A 862 -21.07 25.03 -27.51
N ALA A 863 -20.17 24.08 -27.80
CA ALA A 863 -19.47 23.28 -26.83
C ALA A 863 -19.18 24.12 -25.59
N VAL A 864 -19.62 23.62 -24.42
CA VAL A 864 -19.06 24.02 -23.15
C VAL A 864 -17.56 23.75 -23.29
N ALA A 865 -16.82 24.73 -23.79
CA ALA A 865 -15.41 24.81 -23.54
C ALA A 865 -15.37 24.90 -22.02
N THR A 866 -15.14 23.76 -21.38
CA THR A 866 -14.74 23.65 -19.98
C THR A 866 -13.40 24.38 -19.89
N SER A 867 -13.45 25.71 -19.98
CA SER A 867 -12.32 26.57 -19.71
C SER A 867 -12.00 26.36 -18.25
N GLU A 868 -10.77 25.95 -17.97
CA GLU A 868 -10.26 25.88 -16.60
C GLU A 868 -10.61 27.20 -15.88
N LEU A 869 -11.24 27.10 -14.71
CA LEU A 869 -11.57 28.26 -13.89
C LEU A 869 -10.26 28.82 -13.32
N GLN A 870 -9.69 29.79 -14.01
CA GLN A 870 -8.47 30.49 -13.60
C GLN A 870 -8.81 31.75 -12.81
N MET A 871 -7.96 32.07 -11.83
CA MET A 871 -8.09 33.30 -11.04
C MET A 871 -8.01 34.53 -11.96
N GLN A 872 -8.98 35.43 -11.81
CA GLN A 872 -9.07 36.64 -12.63
C GLN A 872 -7.99 37.66 -12.23
N GLU A 873 -7.72 38.65 -13.10
CA GLU A 873 -6.83 39.76 -12.75
C GLU A 873 -7.51 40.80 -11.84
N ASP A 874 -8.83 40.99 -11.95
CA ASP A 874 -9.58 41.90 -11.10
C ASP A 874 -11.04 41.43 -10.88
N THR A 875 -11.73 42.07 -9.93
CA THR A 875 -13.12 41.76 -9.56
C THR A 875 -14.15 42.54 -10.37
N LYS A 876 -13.72 43.39 -11.33
CA LYS A 876 -14.63 44.35 -12.01
C LYS A 876 -15.69 43.63 -12.82
N ARG A 877 -15.31 42.52 -13.47
CA ARG A 877 -16.22 41.69 -14.27
C ARG A 877 -17.33 41.08 -13.41
N LEU A 878 -16.95 40.42 -12.31
CA LEU A 878 -17.87 39.82 -11.35
C LEU A 878 -18.88 40.85 -10.82
N LYS A 879 -18.38 42.00 -10.33
CA LYS A 879 -19.23 43.09 -9.82
C LYS A 879 -20.22 43.58 -10.87
N LYS A 880 -19.77 43.75 -12.11
CA LYS A 880 -20.63 44.16 -13.23
C LYS A 880 -21.72 43.13 -13.49
N HIS A 881 -21.41 41.83 -13.45
CA HIS A 881 -22.41 40.78 -13.64
C HIS A 881 -23.45 40.77 -12.51
N ILE A 882 -23.03 40.89 -11.26
CA ILE A 882 -23.95 41.01 -10.10
C ILE A 882 -24.89 42.21 -10.27
N THR A 883 -24.37 43.38 -10.66
CA THR A 883 -25.19 44.57 -10.93
C THR A 883 -26.21 44.32 -12.04
N ILE A 884 -25.80 43.69 -13.15
CA ILE A 884 -26.71 43.40 -14.27
C ILE A 884 -27.82 42.43 -13.85
N VAL A 885 -27.50 41.42 -13.03
CA VAL A 885 -28.52 40.50 -12.48
C VAL A 885 -29.52 41.28 -11.62
N CYS A 886 -29.04 42.11 -10.69
CA CYS A 886 -29.90 42.96 -9.85
C CYS A 886 -30.79 43.89 -10.70
N ASP A 887 -30.24 44.49 -11.75
CA ASP A 887 -30.99 45.38 -12.67
C ASP A 887 -32.06 44.61 -13.47
N ARG A 888 -31.80 43.37 -13.87
CA ARG A 888 -32.77 42.53 -14.61
C ARG A 888 -33.89 42.05 -13.69
N LEU A 889 -33.56 41.63 -12.47
CA LEU A 889 -34.55 41.28 -11.44
C LEU A 889 -35.43 42.49 -11.09
N GLY A 890 -34.83 43.68 -10.93
CA GLY A 890 -35.57 44.93 -10.70
C GLY A 890 -36.49 45.35 -11.85
N LYS A 891 -36.32 44.79 -13.06
CA LYS A 891 -37.22 44.97 -14.22
C LYS A 891 -38.30 43.89 -14.32
N GLY A 892 -38.39 42.99 -13.34
CA GLY A 892 -39.42 41.94 -13.27
C GLY A 892 -39.05 40.62 -13.96
N ALA A 893 -37.75 40.33 -14.16
CA ALA A 893 -37.34 39.03 -14.70
C ALA A 893 -37.48 37.91 -13.65
N SER A 894 -38.11 36.79 -14.03
CA SER A 894 -38.25 35.57 -13.21
C SER A 894 -37.09 34.60 -13.48
N LEU A 895 -36.64 33.85 -12.47
CA LEU A 895 -35.55 32.89 -12.61
C LEU A 895 -36.03 31.47 -12.89
N VAL A 896 -37.23 31.12 -12.41
CA VAL A 896 -37.93 29.89 -12.77
C VAL A 896 -38.72 30.11 -14.07
N PRO A 897 -38.70 29.16 -15.04
CA PRO A 897 -39.56 29.22 -16.21
C PRO A 897 -41.03 29.11 -15.79
N GLY A 898 -41.74 30.24 -15.76
CA GLY A 898 -43.18 30.25 -15.55
C GLY A 898 -43.93 29.65 -16.75
N ASN A 899 -44.87 28.74 -16.47
CA ASN A 899 -46.01 28.52 -17.36
C ASN A 899 -46.73 29.88 -17.48
N ASN A 900 -46.58 30.56 -18.62
CA ASN A 900 -47.31 31.79 -18.92
C ASN A 900 -48.82 31.53 -18.93
N SER A 901 -49.49 31.61 -17.77
CA SER A 901 -50.91 31.94 -17.71
C SER A 901 -51.04 33.43 -17.43
N ASN A 902 -51.19 34.20 -18.50
CA ASN A 902 -51.65 35.58 -18.45
C ASN A 902 -52.97 35.66 -17.66
N THR A 903 -52.94 36.09 -16.41
CA THR A 903 -54.09 36.76 -15.78
C THR A 903 -53.93 38.24 -16.01
N ALA A 904 -54.42 38.69 -17.17
CA ALA A 904 -54.68 40.10 -17.43
C ALA A 904 -55.83 40.55 -16.53
N THR A 905 -55.53 41.20 -15.40
CA THR A 905 -56.52 42.01 -14.68
C THR A 905 -56.70 43.33 -15.42
N SER A 906 -57.72 43.39 -16.26
CA SER A 906 -58.19 44.61 -16.92
C SER A 906 -58.83 45.55 -15.89
N SER A 907 -58.14 46.63 -15.53
CA SER A 907 -58.76 47.80 -14.91
C SER A 907 -59.42 48.64 -16.01
N ALA A 908 -60.72 48.44 -16.25
CA ALA A 908 -61.54 49.32 -17.05
C ALA A 908 -62.54 50.04 -16.14
N ALA A 909 -62.35 51.34 -15.95
CA ALA A 909 -63.36 52.24 -15.40
C ALA A 909 -64.50 52.43 -16.41
N PRO A 910 -65.76 52.62 -15.97
CA PRO A 910 -66.87 52.82 -16.88
C PRO A 910 -66.87 54.27 -17.38
N ASN A 911 -67.00 54.46 -18.69
CA ASN A 911 -67.44 55.73 -19.24
C ASN A 911 -68.58 55.48 -20.23
N GLU A 912 -69.67 56.20 -19.98
CA GLU A 912 -70.93 56.18 -20.72
C GLU A 912 -70.73 56.56 -22.19
N SER A 913 -71.42 55.86 -23.10
CA SER A 913 -71.81 56.41 -24.39
C SER A 913 -73.25 56.04 -24.71
N LYS A 914 -74.08 57.08 -24.87
CA LYS A 914 -75.47 57.06 -25.34
C LYS A 914 -75.58 56.60 -26.80
N GLY A 915 -76.66 55.87 -27.11
CA GLY A 915 -77.41 55.82 -28.39
C GLY A 915 -76.69 55.12 -29.56
N ASP A 916 -77.30 54.23 -30.34
CA ASP A 916 -78.68 53.76 -30.50
C ASP A 916 -78.66 52.26 -30.84
#